data_AF-A0A3L6L9C7-F1
#
_entry.id   AF-A0A3L6L9C7-F1
#
_cell.length_a   1.000
_cell.length_b   1.000
_cell.length_c   1.000
_cell.angle_alpha   90.00
_cell.angle_beta   90.00
_cell.angle_gamma   90.00
#
_symmetry.space_group_name_H-M   'P 1'
#
loop_
_entity.id
_entity.type
_entity.pdbx_description
1 polymer ?
#
loop_
_entity_poly.entity_id
_entity_poly.type
_entity_poly.pdbx_seq_one_letter_code
_entity_poly.pdbx_strand_id
1 'polypeptide(L)'
;MSGGVSPEVAAQAAARREAAAQLGSWRDMLLTLSKEFPPGSGLKPVEETLKYLREAEDKAGVVNALKSLEAGVSHACNVNDTDALEWKSRGNDAYSCKKLEECILMYTRGMMSASEDDTLAALINNRSAAFMAQGRITEALADAHAAFTLTPSYWKALQRRGSCLQRLGFIEEGTKDMEAASREEASGANGEEVVKKILHAGRSDGCCDGSSGNVVCGNATVVSGSANISYGTGVSGVVAKGPLDPGDIIREVPVAYALYDDHWGVRCCFCLKATRLLYSGAAYRSRGKSARGLFCSEVCAATSWERDGQYETTNAFFHLCPVDALVACRMLRSEQILRGEELPLRSNFTGELYPAAVIGGYETAVSLLALVLGAADADGADRLRLAQRQVTLSAFELKFHTGTQININTETREALIDESRTIPVGKAVYVTAARFRHSCQPNCFASFVGNPLGCSLQLCIRAMRSVQAGEELTIAYHNMTKYKAVSAHTRRRSLVERCGFLCECIACRDDKDESVTSEKKAYYIQASDLYQKGCRLIREGQFETAVNVLSQSYALTMEHLCPPPRPPQTMVPKVHMALAKAFNRLRDDGKCVEHLVKKVELDNTLYGTDHVEMADDFIRLAFFESTEEKRRKSAERAVELLRRFYAQSRELDEQTRRIESFVTRSSPCQRAL
;
A
#
# COMPACT_ATOMS: atom_id res chain seq x y z
N MET A 1 -12.13 34.07 -22.22
CA MET A 1 -13.32 33.77 -21.39
C MET A 1 -13.57 32.27 -21.42
N SER A 2 -14.11 31.71 -20.32
CA SER A 2 -14.45 30.30 -20.05
C SER A 2 -13.31 29.25 -20.01
N GLY A 3 -12.23 29.52 -19.26
CA GLY A 3 -11.09 28.59 -19.11
C GLY A 3 -11.11 27.67 -17.88
N GLY A 4 -12.18 27.70 -17.07
CA GLY A 4 -12.41 26.72 -16.00
C GLY A 4 -12.92 25.42 -16.61
N VAL A 5 -12.54 24.27 -16.05
CA VAL A 5 -13.04 23.01 -16.59
C VAL A 5 -14.52 22.91 -16.14
N SER A 6 -15.52 22.76 -17.00
CA SER A 6 -15.57 22.00 -18.25
C SER A 6 -15.54 20.50 -17.89
N PRO A 7 -15.21 19.48 -18.72
CA PRO A 7 -14.88 18.09 -18.35
C PRO A 7 -14.31 17.68 -16.94
N GLU A 8 -14.07 18.58 -15.97
CA GLU A 8 -13.64 18.40 -14.56
C GLU A 8 -14.63 17.60 -13.73
N VAL A 9 -15.93 17.81 -13.86
CA VAL A 9 -16.90 17.02 -13.08
C VAL A 9 -16.94 15.56 -13.59
N ALA A 10 -16.66 15.35 -14.88
CA ALA A 10 -16.83 14.08 -15.57
C ALA A 10 -15.73 13.04 -15.27
N ALA A 11 -14.54 13.46 -14.79
CA ALA A 11 -13.47 12.58 -14.33
C ALA A 11 -13.40 12.46 -12.79
N GLN A 12 -13.87 13.48 -12.04
CA GLN A 12 -14.16 13.38 -10.59
C GLN A 12 -15.10 12.21 -10.28
N ALA A 13 -15.91 11.83 -11.27
CA ALA A 13 -16.81 10.70 -11.36
C ALA A 13 -16.17 9.34 -11.74
N ALA A 14 -14.90 9.24 -12.14
CA ALA A 14 -14.27 7.95 -12.49
C ALA A 14 -13.32 7.41 -11.40
N ALA A 15 -12.58 8.26 -10.69
CA ALA A 15 -11.57 7.84 -9.70
C ALA A 15 -12.14 7.53 -8.30
N ARG A 16 -13.30 8.11 -7.92
CA ARG A 16 -14.13 7.56 -6.82
C ARG A 16 -14.55 6.10 -7.11
N ARG A 17 -14.67 5.70 -8.40
CA ARG A 17 -15.01 4.32 -8.81
C ARG A 17 -13.88 3.31 -8.53
N GLU A 18 -12.64 3.72 -8.31
CA GLU A 18 -11.58 2.82 -7.78
C GLU A 18 -11.47 2.90 -6.25
N ALA A 19 -11.72 4.07 -5.66
CA ALA A 19 -11.54 4.36 -4.23
C ALA A 19 -12.49 3.63 -3.25
N ALA A 20 -13.39 2.76 -3.74
CA ALA A 20 -14.31 1.97 -2.92
C ALA A 20 -14.30 0.47 -3.28
N ALA A 21 -13.21 0.00 -3.92
CA ALA A 21 -13.19 -1.26 -4.67
C ALA A 21 -13.52 -2.54 -3.88
N GLN A 22 -13.63 -2.51 -2.56
CA GLN A 22 -13.88 -3.68 -1.73
C GLN A 22 -14.85 -3.47 -0.56
N LEU A 23 -15.79 -2.53 -0.73
CA LEU A 23 -16.99 -2.42 0.11
C LEU A 23 -17.93 -3.66 0.08
N GLY A 24 -17.54 -4.75 -0.58
CA GLY A 24 -18.42 -5.87 -0.88
C GLY A 24 -19.72 -5.41 -1.55
N SER A 25 -20.87 -5.85 -1.04
CA SER A 25 -22.19 -5.48 -1.55
C SER A 25 -22.56 -4.00 -1.35
N TRP A 26 -21.86 -3.25 -0.48
CA TRP A 26 -22.17 -1.85 -0.23
C TRP A 26 -21.69 -0.94 -1.36
N ARG A 27 -20.71 -1.36 -2.15
CA ARG A 27 -20.09 -0.52 -3.19
C ARG A 27 -21.10 -0.04 -4.20
N ASP A 28 -21.79 -0.97 -4.84
CA ASP A 28 -22.71 -0.66 -5.93
C ASP A 28 -23.94 0.07 -5.40
N MET A 29 -24.38 -0.27 -4.19
CA MET A 29 -25.45 0.45 -3.49
C MET A 29 -25.06 1.89 -3.19
N LEU A 30 -23.91 2.15 -2.57
CA LEU A 30 -23.43 3.49 -2.25
C LEU A 30 -23.16 4.33 -3.50
N LEU A 31 -22.59 3.73 -4.55
CA LEU A 31 -22.41 4.39 -5.82
C LEU A 31 -23.75 4.72 -6.50
N THR A 32 -24.74 3.85 -6.39
CA THR A 32 -26.10 4.10 -6.90
C THR A 32 -26.75 5.23 -6.11
N LEU A 33 -26.78 5.13 -4.78
CA LEU A 33 -27.30 6.17 -3.89
C LEU A 33 -26.64 7.53 -4.13
N SER A 34 -25.32 7.55 -4.39
CA SER A 34 -24.59 8.79 -4.65
C SER A 34 -25.10 9.56 -5.87
N LYS A 35 -25.67 8.86 -6.86
CA LYS A 35 -26.25 9.47 -8.07
C LYS A 35 -27.67 10.00 -7.84
N GLU A 36 -28.37 9.46 -6.85
CA GLU A 36 -29.74 9.85 -6.47
C GLU A 36 -29.80 11.06 -5.52
N PHE A 37 -28.64 11.52 -5.02
CA PHE A 37 -28.56 12.70 -4.17
C PHE A 37 -28.62 14.01 -4.98
N PRO A 38 -29.20 15.08 -4.40
CA PRO A 38 -29.24 16.38 -5.06
C PRO A 38 -27.82 16.91 -5.38
N PRO A 39 -27.69 17.72 -6.43
CA PRO A 39 -26.46 18.48 -6.70
C PRO A 39 -26.03 19.27 -5.46
N GLY A 40 -24.74 19.19 -5.12
CA GLY A 40 -24.18 19.89 -3.96
C GLY A 40 -24.40 19.20 -2.60
N SER A 41 -24.98 18.00 -2.56
CA SER A 41 -25.14 17.19 -1.32
C SER A 41 -23.85 16.95 -0.54
N GLY A 42 -22.68 16.92 -1.19
CA GLY A 42 -21.37 16.85 -0.52
C GLY A 42 -20.99 18.11 0.27
N LEU A 43 -21.59 19.26 -0.07
CA LEU A 43 -21.33 20.55 0.57
C LEU A 43 -22.34 20.87 1.67
N LYS A 44 -23.55 20.31 1.58
CA LYS A 44 -24.65 20.57 2.52
C LYS A 44 -24.49 19.77 3.83
N PRO A 45 -25.06 20.28 4.94
CA PRO A 45 -25.29 19.50 6.15
C PRO A 45 -26.08 18.21 5.88
N VAL A 46 -25.86 17.21 6.73
CA VAL A 46 -26.54 15.91 6.65
C VAL A 46 -28.04 16.07 6.88
N GLU A 47 -28.46 16.91 7.82
CA GLU A 47 -29.86 17.18 8.13
C GLU A 47 -30.60 17.87 6.99
N GLU A 48 -29.95 18.84 6.33
CA GLU A 48 -30.53 19.52 5.17
C GLU A 48 -30.72 18.54 4.01
N THR A 49 -29.73 17.67 3.80
CA THR A 49 -29.80 16.62 2.78
C THR A 49 -30.92 15.63 3.09
N LEU A 50 -31.08 15.20 4.35
CA LEU A 50 -32.17 14.34 4.78
C LEU A 50 -33.54 14.98 4.58
N LYS A 51 -33.67 16.26 4.93
CA LYS A 51 -34.91 17.00 4.76
C LYS A 51 -35.31 17.01 3.28
N TYR A 52 -34.38 17.36 2.39
CA TYR A 52 -34.60 17.31 0.94
C TYR A 52 -35.03 15.91 0.47
N LEU A 53 -34.41 14.85 0.99
CA LEU A 53 -34.74 13.47 0.60
C LEU A 53 -36.12 13.03 1.07
N ARG A 54 -36.58 13.50 2.24
CA ARG A 54 -37.92 13.20 2.79
C ARG A 54 -39.03 13.95 2.07
N GLU A 55 -38.73 15.14 1.57
CA GLU A 55 -39.69 16.01 0.87
C GLU A 55 -39.81 15.66 -0.63
N ALA A 56 -38.91 14.83 -1.18
CA ALA A 56 -38.93 14.40 -2.58
C ALA A 56 -39.91 13.22 -2.80
N GLU A 57 -40.79 13.36 -3.79
CA GLU A 57 -41.94 12.47 -4.04
C GLU A 57 -41.59 11.00 -4.43
N ASP A 58 -40.36 10.71 -4.88
CA ASP A 58 -39.97 9.39 -5.41
C ASP A 58 -38.73 8.78 -4.71
N LYS A 59 -38.77 8.58 -3.38
CA LYS A 59 -37.61 8.07 -2.59
C LYS A 59 -37.89 7.02 -1.51
N ALA A 60 -39.09 6.42 -1.50
CA ALA A 60 -39.36 5.25 -0.64
C ALA A 60 -38.34 4.11 -0.87
N GLY A 61 -37.83 3.98 -2.09
CA GLY A 61 -36.78 3.02 -2.46
C GLY A 61 -35.44 3.24 -1.73
N VAL A 62 -34.99 4.47 -1.52
CA VAL A 62 -33.72 4.78 -0.82
C VAL A 62 -33.82 4.39 0.65
N VAL A 63 -34.92 4.76 1.30
CA VAL A 63 -35.16 4.39 2.71
C VAL A 63 -35.31 2.87 2.86
N ASN A 64 -36.00 2.20 1.94
CA ASN A 64 -36.14 0.74 1.96
C ASN A 64 -34.80 0.02 1.70
N ALA A 65 -33.96 0.54 0.79
CA ALA A 65 -32.62 -0.01 0.55
C ALA A 65 -31.73 0.11 1.80
N LEU A 66 -31.77 1.27 2.48
CA LEU A 66 -31.03 1.51 3.71
C LEU A 66 -31.51 0.61 4.86
N LYS A 67 -32.82 0.36 4.99
CA LYS A 67 -33.40 -0.58 5.99
C LYS A 67 -33.09 -2.05 5.70
N SER A 68 -33.16 -2.45 4.43
CA SER A 68 -32.76 -3.81 4.01
C SER A 68 -31.28 -4.06 4.31
N LEU A 69 -30.44 -3.03 4.12
CA LEU A 69 -29.03 -3.07 4.47
C LEU A 69 -28.83 -3.25 5.98
N GLU A 70 -29.50 -2.45 6.81
CA GLU A 70 -29.46 -2.57 8.28
C GLU A 70 -29.77 -4.00 8.74
N ALA A 71 -30.84 -4.61 8.20
CA ALA A 71 -31.20 -5.99 8.49
C ALA A 71 -30.09 -6.97 8.10
N GLY A 72 -29.51 -6.81 6.91
CA GLY A 72 -28.47 -7.70 6.37
C GLY A 72 -27.09 -7.59 7.04
N VAL A 73 -26.83 -6.51 7.80
CA VAL A 73 -25.49 -6.22 8.35
C VAL A 73 -25.45 -6.23 9.88
N SER A 74 -26.60 -6.35 10.54
CA SER A 74 -26.75 -6.37 12.00
C SER A 74 -25.85 -7.38 12.73
N HIS A 75 -25.46 -8.48 12.07
CA HIS A 75 -24.60 -9.52 12.62
C HIS A 75 -23.09 -9.34 12.35
N ALA A 76 -22.68 -8.34 11.55
CA ALA A 76 -21.30 -8.21 11.07
C ALA A 76 -20.24 -8.02 12.19
N CYS A 77 -20.66 -7.54 13.37
CA CYS A 77 -19.77 -7.32 14.52
C CYS A 77 -19.54 -8.56 15.38
N ASN A 78 -20.34 -9.61 15.24
CA ASN A 78 -20.31 -10.76 16.13
C ASN A 78 -19.74 -11.97 15.41
N VAL A 79 -19.08 -12.84 16.18
CA VAL A 79 -18.69 -14.16 15.67
C VAL A 79 -19.95 -15.03 15.57
N ASN A 80 -19.99 -15.84 14.51
CA ASN A 80 -21.09 -16.73 14.18
C ASN A 80 -20.54 -17.94 13.42
N ASP A 81 -20.59 -19.11 14.05
CA ASP A 81 -20.11 -20.35 13.43
C ASP A 81 -20.94 -20.76 12.22
N THR A 82 -22.21 -20.36 12.11
CA THR A 82 -23.00 -20.61 10.89
C THR A 82 -22.37 -19.91 9.69
N ASP A 83 -21.99 -18.64 9.87
CA ASP A 83 -21.31 -17.87 8.82
C ASP A 83 -19.91 -18.43 8.56
N ALA A 84 -19.19 -18.82 9.62
CA ALA A 84 -17.87 -19.43 9.50
C ALA A 84 -17.91 -20.75 8.70
N LEU A 85 -18.93 -21.58 8.91
CA LEU A 85 -19.17 -22.81 8.17
C LEU A 85 -19.59 -22.56 6.73
N GLU A 86 -20.36 -21.50 6.45
CA GLU A 86 -20.67 -21.09 5.07
C GLU A 86 -19.41 -20.68 4.32
N TRP A 87 -18.55 -19.84 4.93
CA TRP A 87 -17.25 -19.48 4.37
C TRP A 87 -16.35 -20.70 4.18
N LYS A 88 -16.38 -21.66 5.11
CA LYS A 88 -15.68 -22.94 4.96
C LYS A 88 -16.16 -23.70 3.72
N SER A 89 -17.48 -23.78 3.50
CA SER A 89 -18.04 -24.43 2.31
C SER A 89 -17.57 -23.77 1.03
N ARG A 90 -17.67 -22.43 0.94
CA ARG A 90 -17.18 -21.66 -0.22
C ARG A 90 -15.68 -21.88 -0.45
N GLY A 91 -14.89 -21.97 0.63
CA GLY A 91 -13.46 -22.28 0.56
C GLY A 91 -13.19 -23.69 0.03
N ASN A 92 -13.97 -24.69 0.44
CA ASN A 92 -13.87 -26.06 -0.07
C ASN A 92 -14.23 -26.14 -1.57
N ASP A 93 -15.26 -25.41 -2.00
CA ASP A 93 -15.65 -25.32 -3.41
C ASP A 93 -14.53 -24.69 -4.25
N ALA A 94 -13.99 -23.55 -3.80
CA ALA A 94 -12.86 -22.89 -4.45
C ALA A 94 -11.61 -23.79 -4.51
N TYR A 95 -11.32 -24.54 -3.43
CA TYR A 95 -10.23 -25.52 -3.39
C TYR A 95 -10.42 -26.61 -4.44
N SER A 96 -11.63 -27.16 -4.55
CA SER A 96 -11.99 -28.20 -5.53
C SER A 96 -11.86 -27.68 -6.97
N CYS A 97 -12.16 -26.40 -7.19
CA CYS A 97 -11.95 -25.71 -8.47
C CYS A 97 -10.49 -25.27 -8.72
N LYS A 98 -9.54 -25.58 -7.83
CA LYS A 98 -8.12 -25.14 -7.89
C LYS A 98 -7.93 -23.62 -7.89
N LYS A 99 -8.90 -22.84 -7.40
CA LYS A 99 -8.80 -21.39 -7.21
C LYS A 99 -8.19 -21.08 -5.85
N LEU A 100 -6.89 -21.25 -5.73
CA LEU A 100 -6.20 -21.30 -4.42
C LEU A 100 -6.21 -19.96 -3.68
N GLU A 101 -6.05 -18.83 -4.38
CA GLU A 101 -6.09 -17.50 -3.79
C GLU A 101 -7.48 -17.17 -3.21
N GLU A 102 -8.53 -17.49 -3.98
CA GLU A 102 -9.93 -17.35 -3.56
C GLU A 102 -10.21 -18.25 -2.34
N CYS A 103 -9.74 -19.48 -2.38
CA CYS A 103 -9.85 -20.45 -1.29
C CYS A 103 -9.24 -19.91 0.03
N ILE A 104 -8.01 -19.39 -0.02
CA ILE A 104 -7.34 -18.78 1.14
C ILE A 104 -8.13 -17.60 1.69
N LEU A 105 -8.69 -16.76 0.82
CA LEU A 105 -9.53 -15.64 1.22
C LEU A 105 -10.82 -16.10 1.92
N MET A 106 -11.50 -17.12 1.38
CA MET A 106 -12.73 -17.66 1.98
C MET A 106 -12.47 -18.25 3.37
N TYR A 107 -11.43 -19.06 3.54
CA TYR A 107 -11.08 -19.58 4.86
C TYR A 107 -10.67 -18.47 5.82
N THR A 108 -9.92 -17.46 5.35
CA THR A 108 -9.55 -16.29 6.14
C THR A 108 -10.77 -15.54 6.67
N ARG A 109 -11.82 -15.36 5.84
CA ARG A 109 -13.10 -14.79 6.29
C ARG A 109 -13.80 -15.68 7.31
N GLY A 110 -13.85 -16.99 7.07
CA GLY A 110 -14.41 -17.94 8.04
C GLY A 110 -13.72 -17.87 9.40
N MET A 111 -12.38 -17.75 9.42
CA MET A 111 -11.60 -17.61 10.67
C MET A 111 -11.96 -16.36 11.46
N MET A 112 -12.34 -15.27 10.78
CA MET A 112 -12.76 -14.01 11.43
C MET A 112 -14.16 -14.11 12.04
N SER A 113 -15.00 -15.00 11.50
CA SER A 113 -16.36 -15.25 11.99
C SER A 113 -16.46 -16.39 13.00
N ALA A 114 -15.47 -17.27 13.10
CA ALA A 114 -15.55 -18.43 13.98
C ALA A 114 -15.65 -18.03 15.47
N SER A 115 -16.65 -18.57 16.16
CA SER A 115 -16.83 -18.44 17.61
C SER A 115 -16.17 -19.58 18.38
N GLU A 116 -16.25 -20.80 17.87
CA GLU A 116 -15.71 -21.99 18.54
C GLU A 116 -14.30 -22.34 18.07
N ASP A 117 -13.50 -22.85 18.99
CA ASP A 117 -12.11 -23.21 18.73
C ASP A 117 -12.01 -24.38 17.73
N ASP A 118 -12.93 -25.34 17.76
CA ASP A 118 -12.97 -26.46 16.82
C ASP A 118 -13.28 -26.00 15.38
N THR A 119 -14.25 -25.07 15.23
CA THR A 119 -14.57 -24.46 13.93
C THR A 119 -13.37 -23.67 13.40
N LEU A 120 -12.73 -22.87 14.26
CA LEU A 120 -11.54 -22.10 13.92
C LEU A 120 -10.36 -23.01 13.54
N ALA A 121 -10.09 -24.06 14.31
CA ALA A 121 -9.01 -25.01 14.04
C ALA A 121 -9.21 -25.72 12.69
N ALA A 122 -10.45 -26.11 12.36
CA ALA A 122 -10.78 -26.71 11.08
C ALA A 122 -10.52 -25.74 9.91
N LEU A 123 -10.91 -24.47 10.04
CA LEU A 123 -10.67 -23.44 9.02
C LEU A 123 -9.18 -23.16 8.81
N ILE A 124 -8.41 -23.02 9.89
CA ILE A 124 -6.96 -22.82 9.84
C ILE A 124 -6.28 -24.02 9.15
N ASN A 125 -6.64 -25.25 9.53
CA ASN A 125 -6.10 -26.45 8.91
C ASN A 125 -6.47 -26.56 7.41
N ASN A 126 -7.68 -26.19 7.02
CA ASN A 126 -8.06 -26.15 5.61
C ASN A 126 -7.30 -25.08 4.83
N ARG A 127 -7.05 -23.91 5.42
CA ARG A 127 -6.20 -22.87 4.82
C ARG A 127 -4.76 -23.33 4.64
N SER A 128 -4.21 -24.10 5.59
CA SER A 128 -2.89 -24.71 5.44
C SER A 128 -2.81 -25.64 4.21
N ALA A 129 -3.89 -26.37 3.91
CA ALA A 129 -3.95 -27.24 2.74
C ALA A 129 -3.87 -26.44 1.43
N ALA A 130 -4.58 -25.29 1.37
CA ALA A 130 -4.51 -24.37 0.24
C ALA A 130 -3.09 -23.81 0.06
N PHE A 131 -2.41 -23.42 1.15
CA PHE A 131 -1.00 -22.99 1.09
C PHE A 131 -0.06 -24.11 0.61
N MET A 132 -0.24 -25.35 1.08
CA MET A 132 0.55 -26.49 0.61
C MET A 132 0.37 -26.74 -0.90
N ALA A 133 -0.85 -26.57 -1.42
CA ALA A 133 -1.16 -26.70 -2.84
C ALA A 133 -0.53 -25.57 -3.67
N GLN A 134 -0.37 -24.37 -3.12
CA GLN A 134 0.39 -23.26 -3.73
C GLN A 134 1.92 -23.41 -3.62
N GLY A 135 2.42 -24.42 -2.90
CA GLY A 135 3.86 -24.55 -2.61
C GLY A 135 4.37 -23.64 -1.48
N ARG A 136 3.49 -22.93 -0.77
CA ARG A 136 3.82 -22.03 0.36
C ARG A 136 3.92 -22.82 1.67
N ILE A 137 4.97 -23.62 1.79
CA ILE A 137 5.06 -24.65 2.85
C ILE A 137 5.29 -24.06 4.24
N THR A 138 6.00 -22.94 4.32
CA THR A 138 6.27 -22.27 5.60
C THR A 138 4.98 -21.68 6.19
N GLU A 139 4.12 -21.08 5.37
CA GLU A 139 2.78 -20.63 5.75
C GLU A 139 1.87 -21.80 6.15
N ALA A 140 1.94 -22.92 5.41
CA ALA A 140 1.18 -24.11 5.76
C ALA A 140 1.60 -24.71 7.11
N LEU A 141 2.92 -24.74 7.39
CA LEU A 141 3.45 -25.20 8.68
C LEU A 141 2.93 -24.33 9.83
N ALA A 142 2.95 -23.01 9.63
CA ALA A 142 2.44 -22.02 10.57
C ALA A 142 0.95 -22.26 10.91
N ASP A 143 0.10 -22.42 9.89
CA ASP A 143 -1.33 -22.68 10.08
C ASP A 143 -1.57 -24.06 10.74
N ALA A 144 -0.92 -25.12 10.26
CA ALA A 144 -1.08 -26.46 10.84
C ALA A 144 -0.66 -26.50 12.32
N HIS A 145 0.41 -25.80 12.67
CA HIS A 145 0.86 -25.65 14.04
C HIS A 145 -0.13 -24.84 14.90
N ALA A 146 -0.66 -23.74 14.38
CA ALA A 146 -1.67 -22.94 15.07
C ALA A 146 -2.97 -23.73 15.32
N ALA A 147 -3.45 -24.48 14.33
CA ALA A 147 -4.63 -25.33 14.47
C ALA A 147 -4.46 -26.42 15.53
N PHE A 148 -3.29 -27.08 15.57
CA PHE A 148 -2.98 -28.07 16.60
C PHE A 148 -2.83 -27.45 18.00
N THR A 149 -2.23 -26.27 18.09
CA THR A 149 -2.07 -25.58 19.37
C THR A 149 -3.42 -25.14 19.94
N LEU A 150 -4.34 -24.72 19.06
CA LEU A 150 -5.70 -24.35 19.43
C LEU A 150 -6.52 -25.56 19.89
N THR A 151 -6.48 -26.66 19.12
CA THR A 151 -7.19 -27.91 19.44
C THR A 151 -6.21 -29.09 19.38
N PRO A 152 -5.55 -29.46 20.50
CA PRO A 152 -4.55 -30.55 20.52
C PRO A 152 -5.11 -31.93 20.16
N SER A 153 -6.42 -32.15 20.30
CA SER A 153 -7.11 -33.37 19.86
C SER A 153 -7.33 -33.43 18.35
N TYR A 154 -7.07 -32.33 17.61
CA TYR A 154 -7.29 -32.28 16.17
C TYR A 154 -6.12 -32.89 15.40
N TRP A 155 -6.02 -34.22 15.43
CA TRP A 155 -4.91 -34.99 14.86
C TRP A 155 -4.64 -34.71 13.37
N LYS A 156 -5.65 -34.27 12.60
CA LYS A 156 -5.49 -33.88 11.19
C LYS A 156 -4.56 -32.68 11.02
N ALA A 157 -4.60 -31.72 11.96
CA ALA A 157 -3.67 -30.59 11.98
C ALA A 157 -2.24 -31.05 12.30
N LEU A 158 -2.09 -32.03 13.19
CA LEU A 158 -0.78 -32.61 13.52
C LEU A 158 -0.18 -33.39 12.34
N GLN A 159 -0.99 -34.20 11.65
CA GLN A 159 -0.59 -34.89 10.42
C GLN A 159 -0.12 -33.89 9.35
N ARG A 160 -0.86 -32.79 9.18
CA ARG A 160 -0.52 -31.70 8.26
C ARG A 160 0.80 -31.03 8.63
N ARG A 161 1.03 -30.78 9.93
CA ARG A 161 2.28 -30.21 10.47
C ARG A 161 3.47 -31.11 10.12
N GLY A 162 3.34 -32.41 10.36
CA GLY A 162 4.35 -33.40 9.99
C GLY A 162 4.66 -33.42 8.49
N SER A 163 3.64 -33.31 7.64
CA SER A 163 3.83 -33.26 6.18
C SER A 163 4.55 -31.99 5.73
N CYS A 164 4.25 -30.84 6.35
CA CYS A 164 4.97 -29.60 6.07
C CYS A 164 6.44 -29.68 6.50
N LEU A 165 6.72 -30.25 7.67
CA LEU A 165 8.10 -30.47 8.16
C LEU A 165 8.92 -31.33 7.19
N GLN A 166 8.36 -32.46 6.72
CA GLN A 166 9.05 -33.31 5.74
C GLN A 166 9.33 -32.56 4.43
N ARG A 167 8.36 -31.78 3.93
CA ARG A 167 8.52 -30.96 2.71
C ARG A 167 9.55 -29.84 2.86
N LEU A 168 9.82 -29.39 4.08
CA LEU A 168 10.86 -28.40 4.40
C LEU A 168 12.23 -29.05 4.69
N GLY A 169 12.33 -30.38 4.64
CA GLY A 169 13.56 -31.14 4.87
C GLY A 169 13.78 -31.61 6.33
N PHE A 170 12.86 -31.29 7.24
CA PHE A 170 12.87 -31.74 8.64
C PHE A 170 12.20 -33.11 8.76
N ILE A 171 12.87 -34.14 8.22
CA ILE A 171 12.29 -35.48 8.03
C ILE A 171 12.01 -36.17 9.37
N GLU A 172 12.93 -36.08 10.34
CA GLU A 172 12.80 -36.73 11.66
C GLU A 172 11.65 -36.12 12.46
N GLU A 173 11.62 -34.78 12.56
CA GLU A 173 10.56 -34.05 13.24
C GLU A 173 9.22 -34.31 12.55
N GLY A 174 9.18 -34.29 11.23
CA GLY A 174 7.95 -34.55 10.47
C GLY A 174 7.41 -35.96 10.69
N THR A 175 8.28 -36.97 10.75
CA THR A 175 7.88 -38.37 11.02
C THR A 175 7.32 -38.52 12.42
N LYS A 176 7.97 -37.90 13.42
CA LYS A 176 7.50 -37.91 14.81
C LYS A 176 6.09 -37.33 14.96
N ASP A 177 5.80 -36.22 14.28
CA ASP A 177 4.45 -35.63 14.28
C ASP A 177 3.40 -36.53 13.60
N MET A 178 3.78 -37.21 12.51
CA MET A 178 2.87 -38.14 11.82
C MET A 178 2.58 -39.39 12.66
N GLU A 179 3.56 -39.93 13.37
CA GLU A 179 3.37 -41.05 14.29
C GLU A 179 2.46 -40.67 15.45
N ALA A 180 2.70 -39.51 16.05
CA ALA A 180 1.85 -38.95 17.11
C ALA A 180 0.41 -38.73 16.60
N ALA A 181 0.24 -38.23 15.37
CA ALA A 181 -1.08 -38.09 14.76
C ALA A 181 -1.76 -39.44 14.50
N SER A 182 -1.01 -40.47 14.09
CA SER A 182 -1.54 -41.82 13.83
C SER A 182 -1.94 -42.55 15.10
N ARG A 183 -1.28 -42.25 16.23
CA ARG A 183 -1.65 -42.72 17.57
C ARG A 183 -2.71 -41.86 18.26
N GLU A 184 -3.10 -40.72 17.66
CA GLU A 184 -3.94 -39.68 18.28
C GLU A 184 -3.40 -39.21 19.66
N GLU A 185 -2.08 -39.24 19.82
CA GLU A 185 -1.37 -38.93 21.08
C GLU A 185 -0.58 -37.63 20.95
N ALA A 186 -1.18 -36.51 21.41
CA ALA A 186 -0.55 -35.19 21.35
C ALA A 186 0.79 -35.11 22.10
N SER A 187 0.98 -35.90 23.16
CA SER A 187 2.23 -35.95 23.96
C SER A 187 3.43 -36.52 23.18
N GLY A 188 3.19 -37.33 22.15
CA GLY A 188 4.23 -37.90 21.29
C GLY A 188 4.75 -36.93 20.23
N ALA A 189 4.07 -35.80 20.02
CA ALA A 189 4.40 -34.83 18.98
C ALA A 189 5.63 -33.98 19.33
N ASN A 190 6.15 -33.23 18.35
CA ASN A 190 7.15 -32.19 18.63
C ASN A 190 6.53 -31.08 19.50
N GLY A 191 7.34 -30.57 20.43
CA GLY A 191 7.00 -29.40 21.23
C GLY A 191 6.95 -28.13 20.40
N GLU A 192 6.24 -27.12 20.90
CA GLU A 192 6.04 -25.82 20.25
C GLU A 192 7.38 -25.14 19.86
N GLU A 193 8.40 -25.27 20.71
CA GLU A 193 9.72 -24.66 20.52
C GLU A 193 10.44 -25.15 19.25
N VAL A 194 10.24 -26.40 18.84
CA VAL A 194 10.85 -26.95 17.61
C VAL A 194 10.30 -26.22 16.40
N VAL A 195 8.97 -26.10 16.33
CA VAL A 195 8.29 -25.45 15.21
C VAL A 195 8.54 -23.95 15.21
N LYS A 196 8.52 -23.28 16.37
CA LYS A 196 8.90 -21.87 16.51
C LYS A 196 10.32 -21.62 15.99
N LYS A 197 11.29 -22.44 16.39
CA LYS A 197 12.67 -22.34 15.89
C LYS A 197 12.71 -22.47 14.37
N ILE A 198 11.99 -23.42 13.76
CA ILE A 198 11.97 -23.59 12.30
C ILE A 198 11.32 -22.39 11.60
N LEU A 199 10.19 -21.89 12.12
CA LEU A 199 9.50 -20.71 11.60
C LEU A 199 10.32 -19.42 11.78
N HIS A 200 11.25 -19.39 12.75
CA HIS A 200 12.13 -18.25 13.05
C HIS A 200 13.57 -18.43 12.52
N ALA A 201 14.01 -19.62 12.13
CA ALA A 201 15.39 -19.91 11.68
C ALA A 201 15.76 -19.18 10.37
N GLY A 202 14.77 -18.76 9.59
CA GLY A 202 14.97 -17.92 8.40
C GLY A 202 14.92 -16.42 8.66
N ARG A 203 14.80 -15.99 9.92
CA ARG A 203 14.58 -14.59 10.30
C ARG A 203 15.29 -14.26 11.60
N SER A 204 16.35 -13.48 11.49
CA SER A 204 16.69 -12.49 12.51
C SER A 204 15.67 -11.33 12.51
N ASP A 205 14.57 -11.37 11.77
CA ASP A 205 13.55 -10.33 11.73
C ASP A 205 12.79 -10.30 13.05
N GLY A 206 12.78 -9.13 13.69
CA GLY A 206 12.07 -8.86 14.93
C GLY A 206 10.59 -9.23 14.86
N CYS A 207 10.29 -10.48 15.21
CA CYS A 207 9.22 -10.74 16.16
C CYS A 207 9.43 -9.75 17.30
N CYS A 208 8.34 -9.15 17.73
CA CYS A 208 8.29 -8.52 19.04
C CYS A 208 8.65 -9.60 20.07
N ASP A 209 9.95 -9.75 20.34
CA ASP A 209 10.41 -10.05 21.69
C ASP A 209 9.65 -9.05 22.55
N GLY A 210 8.93 -9.56 23.55
CA GLY A 210 8.07 -8.80 24.46
C GLY A 210 8.78 -7.69 25.26
N SER A 211 9.97 -7.28 24.82
CA SER A 211 10.84 -6.24 25.36
C SER A 211 11.19 -5.14 24.34
N SER A 212 10.76 -5.23 23.07
CA SER A 212 10.96 -4.15 22.09
C SER A 212 9.71 -3.28 21.95
N GLY A 213 9.63 -2.25 22.79
CA GLY A 213 8.58 -1.23 22.82
C GLY A 213 8.48 -0.36 21.56
N ASN A 214 8.22 -0.95 20.40
CA ASN A 214 8.03 -0.25 19.12
C ASN A 214 6.56 -0.17 18.67
N VAL A 215 5.63 -0.43 19.57
CA VAL A 215 4.33 0.26 19.58
C VAL A 215 4.29 1.06 20.88
N VAL A 216 5.13 2.09 20.97
CA VAL A 216 4.83 3.17 21.92
C VAL A 216 3.49 3.73 21.46
N CYS A 217 2.54 3.69 22.39
CA CYS A 217 1.29 4.43 22.40
C CYS A 217 1.49 5.87 21.90
N GLY A 218 0.40 6.60 21.68
CA GLY A 218 0.40 8.03 21.32
C GLY A 218 1.17 9.02 22.23
N ASN A 219 2.13 8.57 23.04
CA ASN A 219 3.22 9.39 23.52
C ASN A 219 4.16 9.70 22.35
N ALA A 220 3.80 10.77 21.64
CA ALA A 220 4.69 11.70 20.97
C ALA A 220 6.17 11.27 20.99
N THR A 221 6.61 10.47 20.02
CA THR A 221 7.98 10.68 19.52
C THR A 221 7.91 11.94 18.67
N VAL A 222 7.83 13.08 19.34
CA VAL A 222 8.18 14.36 18.73
C VAL A 222 9.68 14.27 18.46
N VAL A 223 9.97 13.87 17.23
CA VAL A 223 10.89 14.56 16.33
C VAL A 223 12.37 14.64 16.74
N SER A 224 13.25 14.11 15.88
CA SER A 224 14.68 14.41 15.84
C SER A 224 15.08 15.66 15.01
N GLY A 225 14.14 16.55 14.65
CA GLY A 225 14.36 17.86 13.98
C GLY A 225 13.34 19.01 14.18
N SER A 226 12.59 19.09 15.31
CA SER A 226 11.43 19.99 15.46
C SER A 226 11.81 21.39 15.89
N ALA A 227 13.04 21.57 16.37
CA ALA A 227 13.58 22.85 16.79
C ALA A 227 13.77 23.81 15.61
N ASN A 228 13.94 23.28 14.39
CA ASN A 228 14.38 24.03 13.22
C ASN A 228 13.30 24.22 12.15
N ILE A 229 12.04 23.90 12.45
CA ILE A 229 10.91 24.21 11.57
C ILE A 229 9.87 25.03 12.32
N SER A 230 9.22 25.95 11.61
CA SER A 230 8.05 26.67 12.11
C SER A 230 6.88 26.48 11.17
N TYR A 231 5.68 26.51 11.73
CA TYR A 231 4.46 26.61 10.94
C TYR A 231 4.20 28.09 10.74
N GLY A 232 4.00 28.51 9.49
CA GLY A 232 3.58 29.89 9.28
C GLY A 232 2.21 30.14 9.93
N THR A 233 1.90 31.40 10.21
CA THR A 233 0.58 31.80 10.72
C THR A 233 -0.49 31.67 9.63
N GLY A 234 -1.62 31.01 9.93
CA GLY A 234 -2.75 30.87 9.01
C GLY A 234 -2.61 29.69 8.03
N VAL A 235 -2.90 29.91 6.74
CA VAL A 235 -2.87 28.88 5.68
C VAL A 235 -1.43 28.49 5.27
N SER A 236 -0.41 29.14 5.83
CA SER A 236 0.98 29.01 5.37
C SER A 236 1.61 27.66 5.73
N GLY A 237 2.42 27.12 4.82
CA GLY A 237 3.05 25.80 4.95
C GLY A 237 4.15 25.75 6.02
N VAL A 238 4.89 24.64 6.04
CA VAL A 238 6.04 24.46 6.93
C VAL A 238 7.24 25.21 6.36
N VAL A 239 7.94 25.98 7.19
CA VAL A 239 9.15 26.72 6.80
C VAL A 239 10.34 26.34 7.68
N ALA A 240 11.54 26.42 7.12
CA ALA A 240 12.78 26.23 7.88
C ALA A 240 13.02 27.44 8.81
N LYS A 241 13.19 27.21 10.11
CA LYS A 241 13.52 28.26 11.10
C LYS A 241 14.99 28.66 11.04
N GLY A 242 15.86 27.72 10.66
CA GLY A 242 17.29 27.89 10.47
C GLY A 242 17.77 27.09 9.25
N PRO A 243 19.06 27.18 8.88
CA PRO A 243 19.59 26.34 7.81
C PRO A 243 19.45 24.86 8.17
N LEU A 244 19.03 24.04 7.20
CA LEU A 244 18.90 22.59 7.34
C LEU A 244 19.85 21.88 6.38
N ASP A 245 20.56 20.89 6.88
CA ASP A 245 21.36 19.98 6.07
C ASP A 245 20.50 18.86 5.47
N PRO A 246 20.95 18.20 4.38
CA PRO A 246 20.28 17.02 3.85
C PRO A 246 20.16 15.92 4.93
N GLY A 247 18.96 15.39 5.14
CA GLY A 247 18.71 14.41 6.21
C GLY A 247 17.31 14.49 6.81
N ASP A 248 17.11 13.84 7.96
CA ASP A 248 15.80 13.79 8.64
C ASP A 248 15.36 15.17 9.14
N ILE A 249 14.15 15.58 8.75
CA ILE A 249 13.48 16.78 9.29
C ILE A 249 12.52 16.36 10.39
N ILE A 250 11.63 15.41 10.06
CA ILE A 250 10.68 14.85 11.03
C ILE A 250 10.57 13.34 10.89
N ARG A 251 10.24 12.70 12.00
CA ARG A 251 9.71 11.34 12.07
C ARG A 251 8.41 11.40 12.86
N GLU A 252 7.35 10.81 12.33
CA GLU A 252 6.01 10.89 12.90
C GLU A 252 5.30 9.53 12.82
N VAL A 253 4.54 9.20 13.86
CA VAL A 253 3.62 8.05 13.88
C VAL A 253 2.19 8.54 13.64
N PRO A 254 1.33 7.75 12.99
CA PRO A 254 0.02 8.23 12.57
C PRO A 254 -0.95 8.24 13.73
N VAL A 255 -1.86 9.20 13.67
CA VAL A 255 -2.91 9.40 14.68
C VAL A 255 -4.02 8.38 14.48
N ALA A 256 -4.34 8.12 13.21
CA ALA A 256 -5.32 7.16 12.76
C ALA A 256 -4.81 6.51 11.48
N TYR A 257 -5.06 5.22 11.32
CA TYR A 257 -4.70 4.48 10.13
C TYR A 257 -5.58 3.24 9.98
N ALA A 258 -5.63 2.66 8.79
CA ALA A 258 -6.24 1.35 8.57
C ALA A 258 -5.60 0.61 7.39
N LEU A 259 -5.62 -0.72 7.47
CA LEU A 259 -5.16 -1.65 6.42
C LEU A 259 -6.25 -1.81 5.35
N TYR A 260 -5.86 -1.86 4.08
CA TYR A 260 -6.74 -2.28 3.00
C TYR A 260 -7.05 -3.79 3.08
N ASP A 261 -8.20 -4.17 2.58
CA ASP A 261 -8.77 -5.52 2.64
C ASP A 261 -8.05 -6.56 1.78
N ASP A 262 -7.46 -6.15 0.67
CA ASP A 262 -6.57 -7.00 -0.15
C ASP A 262 -5.33 -7.48 0.62
N HIS A 263 -5.01 -6.86 1.75
CA HIS A 263 -3.92 -7.28 2.63
C HIS A 263 -4.39 -8.07 3.86
N TRP A 264 -5.70 -8.26 4.04
CA TRP A 264 -6.21 -9.16 5.07
C TRP A 264 -5.73 -10.59 4.74
N GLY A 265 -5.20 -11.31 5.72
CA GLY A 265 -4.65 -12.64 5.44
C GLY A 265 -3.16 -12.64 5.03
N VAL A 266 -2.53 -11.48 4.85
CA VAL A 266 -1.07 -11.38 4.58
C VAL A 266 -0.34 -10.34 5.43
N ARG A 267 -1.09 -9.41 6.05
CA ARG A 267 -0.56 -8.39 6.96
C ARG A 267 -1.37 -8.34 8.24
N CYS A 268 -0.70 -7.94 9.31
CA CYS A 268 -1.38 -7.63 10.57
C CYS A 268 -2.23 -6.35 10.40
N CYS A 269 -3.50 -6.38 10.78
CA CYS A 269 -4.38 -5.21 10.71
C CYS A 269 -4.00 -4.08 11.69
N PHE A 270 -3.17 -4.37 12.70
CA PHE A 270 -2.70 -3.41 13.69
C PHE A 270 -1.32 -2.82 13.37
N CYS A 271 -0.28 -3.63 13.22
CA CYS A 271 1.08 -3.13 12.95
C CYS A 271 1.44 -3.07 11.46
N LEU A 272 0.57 -3.59 10.58
CA LEU A 272 0.72 -3.65 9.11
C LEU A 272 1.91 -4.44 8.58
N LYS A 273 2.72 -5.05 9.46
CA LYS A 273 3.82 -5.94 9.06
C LYS A 273 3.28 -7.13 8.29
N ALA A 274 3.98 -7.50 7.22
CA ALA A 274 3.72 -8.74 6.50
C ALA A 274 3.99 -9.92 7.41
N THR A 275 3.02 -10.83 7.49
CA THR A 275 3.10 -11.99 8.37
C THR A 275 2.54 -13.21 7.68
N ARG A 276 3.19 -14.34 7.95
CA ARG A 276 2.76 -15.67 7.57
C ARG A 276 1.93 -16.35 8.66
N LEU A 277 2.00 -15.80 9.88
CA LEU A 277 1.31 -16.24 11.06
C LEU A 277 0.20 -15.25 11.33
N LEU A 278 -1.05 -15.70 11.23
CA LEU A 278 -2.21 -14.84 11.44
C LEU A 278 -3.14 -15.38 12.50
N TYR A 279 -3.22 -14.61 13.57
CA TYR A 279 -4.04 -14.85 14.74
C TYR A 279 -5.41 -14.20 14.53
N SER A 280 -6.48 -14.93 14.84
CA SER A 280 -7.87 -14.45 14.74
C SER A 280 -8.24 -13.42 15.81
N GLY A 281 -7.33 -13.18 16.77
CA GLY A 281 -7.47 -12.19 17.83
C GLY A 281 -8.38 -12.68 18.93
N ALA A 282 -7.83 -13.48 19.85
CA ALA A 282 -8.56 -14.05 20.97
C ALA A 282 -9.23 -12.97 21.85
N ALA A 283 -8.64 -11.76 21.93
CA ALA A 283 -9.22 -10.62 22.62
C ALA A 283 -10.61 -10.22 22.08
N TYR A 284 -10.84 -10.35 20.77
CA TYR A 284 -12.15 -10.08 20.16
C TYR A 284 -13.09 -11.28 20.35
N ARG A 285 -12.64 -12.49 19.99
CA ARG A 285 -13.49 -13.70 20.03
C ARG A 285 -14.03 -14.02 21.42
N SER A 286 -13.20 -13.89 22.45
CA SER A 286 -13.60 -14.13 23.86
C SER A 286 -14.75 -13.23 24.33
N ARG A 287 -15.03 -12.15 23.60
CA ARG A 287 -16.13 -11.21 23.86
C ARG A 287 -17.29 -11.37 22.87
N GLY A 288 -17.29 -12.44 22.09
CA GLY A 288 -18.28 -12.69 21.04
C GLY A 288 -18.18 -11.70 19.87
N LYS A 289 -17.04 -11.02 19.70
CA LYS A 289 -16.84 -10.00 18.67
C LYS A 289 -15.91 -10.48 17.57
N SER A 290 -16.24 -10.09 16.34
CA SER A 290 -15.38 -10.29 15.17
C SER A 290 -14.38 -9.16 15.08
N ALA A 291 -13.16 -9.43 14.63
CA ALA A 291 -12.19 -8.40 14.27
C ALA A 291 -12.37 -8.01 12.79
N ARG A 292 -11.98 -6.78 12.40
CA ARG A 292 -11.99 -6.36 10.98
C ARG A 292 -10.84 -6.98 10.16
N GLY A 293 -9.86 -7.59 10.82
CA GLY A 293 -8.77 -8.29 10.14
C GLY A 293 -8.02 -9.19 11.12
N LEU A 294 -6.93 -9.79 10.63
CA LEU A 294 -6.11 -10.72 11.40
C LEU A 294 -4.83 -10.04 11.94
N PHE A 295 -4.23 -10.64 12.97
CA PHE A 295 -3.09 -10.07 13.69
C PHE A 295 -1.83 -10.92 13.53
N CYS A 296 -0.63 -10.33 13.62
CA CYS A 296 0.62 -11.11 13.63
C CYS A 296 0.93 -11.73 15.00
N SER A 297 0.23 -11.34 16.06
CA SER A 297 0.34 -11.88 17.41
C SER A 297 -0.90 -11.55 18.23
N GLU A 298 -1.13 -12.29 19.32
CA GLU A 298 -2.18 -11.96 20.29
C GLU A 298 -1.94 -10.62 21.00
N VAL A 299 -0.67 -10.19 21.12
CA VAL A 299 -0.34 -8.85 21.64
C VAL A 299 -0.87 -7.76 20.70
N CYS A 300 -0.68 -7.90 19.39
CA CYS A 300 -1.26 -6.97 18.42
C CYS A 300 -2.79 -6.99 18.45
N ALA A 301 -3.40 -8.17 18.65
CA ALA A 301 -4.85 -8.29 18.78
C ALA A 301 -5.39 -7.58 20.02
N ALA A 302 -4.78 -7.81 21.19
CA ALA A 302 -5.16 -7.17 22.45
C ALA A 302 -4.98 -5.65 22.37
N THR A 303 -3.84 -5.18 21.83
CA THR A 303 -3.59 -3.74 21.67
C THR A 303 -4.58 -3.09 20.71
N SER A 304 -4.93 -3.77 19.61
CA SER A 304 -5.95 -3.30 18.67
C SER A 304 -7.33 -3.24 19.33
N TRP A 305 -7.66 -4.22 20.17
CA TRP A 305 -8.91 -4.23 20.93
C TRP A 305 -9.02 -3.02 21.84
N GLU A 306 -7.97 -2.75 22.62
CA GLU A 306 -7.90 -1.61 23.54
C GLU A 306 -7.97 -0.26 22.83
N ARG A 307 -7.30 -0.13 21.68
CA ARG A 307 -7.24 1.13 20.93
C ARG A 307 -8.56 1.45 20.25
N ASP A 308 -9.05 0.55 19.40
CA ASP A 308 -10.18 0.83 18.50
C ASP A 308 -11.29 -0.23 18.59
N GLY A 309 -10.93 -1.49 18.89
CA GLY A 309 -11.86 -2.63 18.81
C GLY A 309 -13.09 -2.52 19.71
N GLN A 310 -12.96 -2.01 20.93
CA GLN A 310 -14.09 -1.80 21.84
C GLN A 310 -15.18 -0.92 21.26
N TYR A 311 -14.80 0.05 20.43
CA TYR A 311 -15.73 0.95 19.76
C TYR A 311 -16.18 0.42 18.42
N GLU A 312 -15.25 -0.06 17.59
CA GLU A 312 -15.58 -0.52 16.24
C GLU A 312 -16.54 -1.72 16.25
N THR A 313 -16.52 -2.52 17.30
CA THR A 313 -17.38 -3.71 17.42
C THR A 313 -18.77 -3.42 18.02
N THR A 314 -19.08 -2.16 18.37
CA THR A 314 -20.42 -1.79 18.84
C THR A 314 -21.42 -1.63 17.69
N ASN A 315 -20.96 -1.37 16.47
CA ASN A 315 -21.82 -1.09 15.34
C ASN A 315 -21.25 -1.62 14.02
N ALA A 316 -22.10 -2.27 13.22
CA ALA A 316 -21.73 -2.88 11.94
C ALA A 316 -21.13 -1.89 10.93
N PHE A 317 -21.49 -0.60 11.05
CA PHE A 317 -20.92 0.46 10.26
C PHE A 317 -19.38 0.45 10.29
N PHE A 318 -18.75 0.35 11.45
CA PHE A 318 -17.29 0.44 11.54
C PHE A 318 -16.58 -0.77 10.92
N HIS A 319 -17.22 -1.93 10.89
CA HIS A 319 -16.68 -3.14 10.24
C HIS A 319 -16.70 -3.05 8.72
N LEU A 320 -17.72 -2.41 8.17
CA LEU A 320 -18.05 -2.47 6.75
C LEU A 320 -17.81 -1.14 6.01
N CYS A 321 -17.62 -0.04 6.74
CA CYS A 321 -17.38 1.27 6.13
C CYS A 321 -16.06 1.31 5.34
N PRO A 322 -15.95 2.20 4.34
CA PRO A 322 -14.70 2.39 3.60
C PRO A 322 -13.53 2.75 4.52
N VAL A 323 -12.30 2.45 4.09
CA VAL A 323 -11.09 2.79 4.87
C VAL A 323 -11.00 4.29 5.19
N ASP A 324 -11.42 5.18 4.28
CA ASP A 324 -11.44 6.62 4.55
C ASP A 324 -12.37 6.99 5.71
N ALA A 325 -13.54 6.35 5.79
CA ALA A 325 -14.49 6.55 6.88
C ALA A 325 -13.99 5.93 8.19
N LEU A 326 -13.35 4.76 8.14
CA LEU A 326 -12.75 4.13 9.30
C LEU A 326 -11.64 4.99 9.89
N VAL A 327 -10.72 5.46 9.05
CA VAL A 327 -9.63 6.37 9.46
C VAL A 327 -10.22 7.67 10.00
N ALA A 328 -11.29 8.20 9.41
CA ALA A 328 -11.98 9.37 9.94
C ALA A 328 -12.61 9.11 11.32
N CYS A 329 -13.26 7.97 11.53
CA CYS A 329 -13.82 7.60 12.84
C CYS A 329 -12.73 7.46 13.90
N ARG A 330 -11.62 6.77 13.59
CA ARG A 330 -10.45 6.64 14.45
C ARG A 330 -9.82 8.00 14.75
N MET A 331 -9.74 8.88 13.75
CA MET A 331 -9.27 10.25 13.90
C MET A 331 -10.18 11.05 14.83
N LEU A 332 -11.50 10.95 14.70
CA LEU A 332 -12.46 11.65 15.55
C LEU A 332 -12.46 11.20 17.01
N ARG A 333 -12.03 9.96 17.26
CA ARG A 333 -11.82 9.42 18.60
C ARG A 333 -10.46 9.71 19.19
N SER A 334 -9.50 10.07 18.34
CA SER A 334 -8.15 10.39 18.76
C SER A 334 -8.09 11.85 19.15
N GLU A 335 -7.77 12.13 20.40
CA GLU A 335 -7.35 13.47 20.83
C GLU A 335 -5.82 13.53 20.80
N GLN A 336 -5.24 14.65 20.33
CA GLN A 336 -3.79 14.82 20.25
C GLN A 336 -3.31 15.99 21.07
N ILE A 337 -2.28 15.75 21.87
CA ILE A 337 -1.49 16.76 22.56
C ILE A 337 -0.17 16.91 21.80
N LEU A 338 0.02 18.04 21.13
CA LEU A 338 1.24 18.35 20.38
C LEU A 338 1.89 19.60 21.00
N ARG A 339 3.10 19.44 21.55
CA ARG A 339 3.82 20.51 22.29
C ARG A 339 3.05 21.07 23.49
N GLY A 340 2.21 20.25 24.13
CA GLY A 340 1.45 20.63 25.34
C GLY A 340 0.12 21.34 25.05
N GLU A 341 -0.25 21.53 23.79
CA GLU A 341 -1.56 22.07 23.40
C GLU A 341 -2.41 20.96 22.76
N GLU A 342 -3.70 20.92 23.14
CA GLU A 342 -4.69 20.14 22.40
C GLU A 342 -4.80 20.70 21.00
N LEU A 343 -4.46 19.88 20.01
CA LEU A 343 -4.64 20.24 18.62
C LEU A 343 -5.98 19.68 18.17
N PRO A 344 -7.01 20.52 17.95
CA PRO A 344 -8.25 20.03 17.38
C PRO A 344 -7.89 19.52 16.00
N LEU A 345 -8.00 18.21 15.81
CA LEU A 345 -7.78 17.56 14.52
C LEU A 345 -8.70 18.13 13.42
N ARG A 346 -9.63 19.02 13.79
CA ARG A 346 -10.62 19.71 12.96
C ARG A 346 -10.23 21.13 12.54
N SER A 347 -9.41 21.85 13.32
CA SER A 347 -9.26 23.31 13.15
C SER A 347 -7.97 23.73 12.45
N ASN A 348 -6.93 22.89 12.47
CA ASN A 348 -5.58 23.28 12.04
C ASN A 348 -5.06 22.53 10.79
N PHE A 349 -5.96 21.87 10.04
CA PHE A 349 -5.67 21.47 8.67
C PHE A 349 -6.07 22.64 7.78
N THR A 350 -5.09 23.20 7.05
CA THR A 350 -5.16 24.47 6.31
C THR A 350 -6.09 24.41 5.09
N GLY A 351 -7.37 24.15 5.31
CA GLY A 351 -8.38 24.11 4.28
C GLY A 351 -9.59 24.85 4.75
N GLU A 352 -9.71 26.12 4.37
CA GLU A 352 -10.96 26.45 3.70
C GLU A 352 -11.19 25.32 2.70
N LEU A 353 -12.17 24.47 3.00
CA LEU A 353 -12.56 23.34 2.17
C LEU A 353 -12.78 23.92 0.78
N TYR A 354 -11.78 23.81 -0.11
CA TYR A 354 -11.86 24.46 -1.41
C TYR A 354 -13.19 24.04 -2.02
N PRO A 355 -14.08 24.99 -2.36
CA PRO A 355 -15.41 24.65 -2.88
C PRO A 355 -15.35 23.74 -4.12
N ALA A 356 -14.21 23.81 -4.84
CA ALA A 356 -13.88 23.00 -6.00
C ALA A 356 -13.17 21.66 -5.69
N ALA A 357 -12.72 21.42 -4.45
CA ALA A 357 -12.18 20.13 -4.01
C ALA A 357 -13.31 19.10 -3.89
N VAL A 358 -13.71 18.56 -5.04
CA VAL A 358 -14.60 17.41 -5.24
C VAL A 358 -16.05 17.62 -4.75
N ILE A 359 -16.85 18.36 -5.50
CA ILE A 359 -18.32 18.33 -5.43
C ILE A 359 -18.80 16.93 -5.88
N GLY A 360 -19.56 16.08 -5.17
CA GLY A 360 -19.99 15.99 -3.76
C GLY A 360 -21.04 14.85 -3.64
N GLY A 361 -20.99 14.00 -2.60
CA GLY A 361 -22.10 13.09 -2.26
C GLY A 361 -21.75 11.70 -1.69
N TYR A 362 -20.54 11.17 -1.94
CA TYR A 362 -20.15 9.84 -1.43
C TYR A 362 -19.88 9.86 0.07
N GLU A 363 -19.12 10.84 0.54
CA GLU A 363 -18.90 11.11 1.96
C GLU A 363 -20.22 11.38 2.72
N THR A 364 -21.17 12.06 2.07
CA THR A 364 -22.53 12.26 2.59
C THR A 364 -23.30 10.94 2.65
N ALA A 365 -23.24 10.11 1.61
CA ALA A 365 -23.86 8.78 1.58
C ALA A 365 -23.37 7.88 2.73
N VAL A 366 -22.05 7.84 2.93
CA VAL A 366 -21.42 7.05 3.99
C VAL A 366 -21.79 7.59 5.39
N SER A 367 -21.87 8.90 5.55
CA SER A 367 -22.27 9.51 6.83
C SER A 367 -23.75 9.32 7.12
N LEU A 368 -24.61 9.36 6.10
CA LEU A 368 -26.02 9.00 6.21
C LEU A 368 -26.20 7.53 6.60
N LEU A 369 -25.37 6.62 6.08
CA LEU A 369 -25.35 5.23 6.53
C LEU A 369 -24.97 5.11 8.00
N ALA A 370 -23.97 5.86 8.46
CA ALA A 370 -23.61 5.87 9.88
C ALA A 370 -24.80 6.31 10.75
N LEU A 371 -25.57 7.29 10.30
CA LEU A 371 -26.79 7.74 10.96
C LEU A 371 -27.88 6.65 10.96
N VAL A 372 -28.17 6.05 9.81
CA VAL A 372 -29.23 5.01 9.70
C VAL A 372 -28.89 3.78 10.53
N LEU A 373 -27.63 3.34 10.51
CA LEU A 373 -27.18 2.19 11.30
C LEU A 373 -27.03 2.53 12.79
N GLY A 374 -27.30 3.77 13.22
CA GLY A 374 -27.18 4.18 14.63
C GLY A 374 -25.73 4.30 15.12
N ALA A 375 -24.76 4.42 14.22
CA ALA A 375 -23.35 4.62 14.55
C ALA A 375 -23.03 6.08 14.92
N ALA A 376 -23.85 7.03 14.46
CA ALA A 376 -23.75 8.45 14.79
C ALA A 376 -25.15 9.07 14.86
N ASP A 377 -25.30 10.14 15.64
CA ASP A 377 -26.43 11.06 15.51
C ASP A 377 -26.21 12.02 14.33
N ALA A 378 -27.13 12.94 14.11
CA ALA A 378 -27.11 13.78 12.91
C ALA A 378 -25.89 14.74 12.90
N ASP A 379 -25.56 15.34 14.06
CA ASP A 379 -24.32 16.12 14.24
C ASP A 379 -23.07 15.23 14.07
N GLY A 380 -23.06 14.03 14.65
CA GLY A 380 -21.99 13.05 14.50
C GLY A 380 -21.77 12.62 13.05
N ALA A 381 -22.84 12.47 12.27
CA ALA A 381 -22.78 12.16 10.85
C ALA A 381 -22.17 13.34 10.06
N ASP A 382 -22.55 14.57 10.37
CA ASP A 382 -21.95 15.74 9.74
C ASP A 382 -20.46 15.89 10.10
N ARG A 383 -20.13 15.65 11.37
CA ARG A 383 -18.76 15.56 11.86
C ARG A 383 -17.95 14.51 11.11
N LEU A 384 -18.52 13.33 10.88
CA LEU A 384 -17.89 12.24 10.13
C LEU A 384 -17.71 12.59 8.65
N ARG A 385 -18.69 13.25 8.02
CA ARG A 385 -18.61 13.72 6.63
C ARG A 385 -17.43 14.67 6.43
N LEU A 386 -17.29 15.65 7.31
CA LEU A 386 -16.18 16.61 7.27
C LEU A 386 -14.83 15.94 7.52
N ALA A 387 -14.77 15.03 8.51
CA ALA A 387 -13.57 14.26 8.82
C ALA A 387 -13.13 13.37 7.66
N GLN A 388 -14.07 12.72 6.96
CA GLN A 388 -13.78 11.93 5.75
C GLN A 388 -13.13 12.78 4.68
N ARG A 389 -13.69 13.97 4.40
CA ARG A 389 -13.12 14.90 3.41
C ARG A 389 -11.70 15.30 3.75
N GLN A 390 -11.43 15.53 5.04
CA GLN A 390 -10.09 15.82 5.52
C GLN A 390 -9.12 14.63 5.36
N VAL A 391 -9.55 13.41 5.66
CA VAL A 391 -8.76 12.19 5.42
C VAL A 391 -8.42 12.05 3.94
N THR A 392 -9.38 12.31 3.05
CA THR A 392 -9.15 12.26 1.59
C THR A 392 -8.08 13.26 1.13
N LEU A 393 -8.03 14.46 1.73
CA LEU A 393 -7.11 15.53 1.34
C LEU A 393 -5.73 15.44 2.01
N SER A 394 -5.65 14.87 3.22
CA SER A 394 -4.45 14.99 4.08
C SER A 394 -3.82 13.66 4.47
N ALA A 395 -4.48 12.53 4.28
CA ALA A 395 -3.91 11.24 4.65
C ALA A 395 -2.84 10.75 3.65
N PHE A 396 -1.82 10.10 4.19
CA PHE A 396 -0.78 9.44 3.42
C PHE A 396 -1.20 8.00 3.12
N GLU A 397 -0.98 7.59 1.88
CA GLU A 397 -1.14 6.19 1.48
C GLU A 397 0.13 5.42 1.85
N LEU A 398 -0.06 4.42 2.72
CA LEU A 398 1.00 3.54 3.20
C LEU A 398 1.42 2.60 2.07
N LYS A 399 2.73 2.50 1.81
CA LYS A 399 3.25 1.83 0.61
C LYS A 399 4.54 1.07 0.90
N PHE A 400 4.67 -0.11 0.28
CA PHE A 400 5.92 -0.88 0.22
C PHE A 400 6.24 -1.26 -1.23
N HIS A 401 7.45 -1.75 -1.48
CA HIS A 401 7.85 -2.21 -2.82
C HIS A 401 7.97 -3.73 -2.87
N THR A 402 7.63 -4.33 -4.02
CA THR A 402 7.59 -5.80 -4.23
C THR A 402 8.89 -6.57 -4.00
N GLY A 403 10.02 -5.90 -3.79
CA GLY A 403 11.11 -6.51 -3.03
C GLY A 403 12.37 -6.93 -3.78
N THR A 404 12.42 -6.95 -5.11
CA THR A 404 13.67 -7.27 -5.82
C THR A 404 13.75 -6.55 -7.18
N GLN A 405 14.80 -5.74 -7.41
CA GLN A 405 15.12 -5.21 -8.74
C GLN A 405 15.72 -6.31 -9.65
N ILE A 406 16.28 -7.35 -9.04
CA ILE A 406 16.90 -8.51 -9.69
C ILE A 406 16.39 -9.78 -8.98
N ASN A 407 15.67 -10.62 -9.74
CA ASN A 407 15.18 -11.92 -9.29
C ASN A 407 16.18 -13.00 -9.72
N ILE A 408 16.52 -13.92 -8.81
CA ILE A 408 17.43 -15.02 -9.09
C ILE A 408 16.62 -16.31 -9.14
N ASN A 409 16.64 -16.98 -10.29
CA ASN A 409 16.13 -18.33 -10.40
C ASN A 409 17.11 -19.28 -9.69
N THR A 410 16.67 -19.92 -8.62
CA THR A 410 17.52 -20.80 -7.79
C THR A 410 17.95 -22.07 -8.52
N GLU A 411 17.18 -22.54 -9.51
CA GLU A 411 17.46 -23.75 -10.28
C GLU A 411 18.42 -23.46 -11.44
N THR A 412 18.09 -22.45 -12.25
CA THR A 412 18.90 -22.09 -13.43
C THR A 412 20.06 -21.17 -13.09
N ARG A 413 20.08 -20.58 -11.88
CA ARG A 413 21.02 -19.55 -11.40
C ARG A 413 21.03 -18.29 -12.27
N GLU A 414 19.95 -18.07 -13.01
CA GLU A 414 19.77 -16.90 -13.87
C GLU A 414 19.29 -15.70 -13.08
N ALA A 415 19.86 -14.54 -13.38
CA ALA A 415 19.44 -13.27 -12.83
C ALA A 415 18.55 -12.52 -13.83
N LEU A 416 17.33 -12.21 -13.40
CA LEU A 416 16.30 -11.59 -14.21
C LEU A 416 16.03 -10.17 -13.72
N ILE A 417 15.97 -9.21 -14.64
CA ILE A 417 15.53 -7.85 -14.32
C ILE A 417 14.04 -7.85 -13.99
N ASP A 418 13.69 -7.31 -12.83
CA ASP A 418 12.31 -7.11 -12.41
C ASP A 418 11.97 -5.63 -12.22
N GLU A 419 10.68 -5.32 -12.31
CA GLU A 419 10.14 -4.00 -11.99
C GLU A 419 9.80 -3.94 -10.50
N SER A 420 10.33 -2.92 -9.82
CA SER A 420 9.79 -2.57 -8.51
C SER A 420 8.39 -2.03 -8.71
N ARG A 421 7.42 -2.61 -8.00
CA ARG A 421 6.05 -2.11 -7.96
C ARG A 421 5.78 -1.62 -6.56
N THR A 422 5.28 -0.40 -6.48
CA THR A 422 4.75 0.13 -5.24
C THR A 422 3.38 -0.49 -4.99
N ILE A 423 3.22 -1.18 -3.86
CA ILE A 423 1.95 -1.76 -3.43
C ILE A 423 1.40 -0.90 -2.30
N PRO A 424 0.21 -0.29 -2.48
CA PRO A 424 -0.47 0.40 -1.41
C PRO A 424 -1.06 -0.62 -0.42
N VAL A 425 -0.90 -0.39 0.88
CA VAL A 425 -1.35 -1.32 1.95
C VAL A 425 -2.42 -0.74 2.85
N GLY A 426 -2.55 0.57 2.89
CA GLY A 426 -3.46 1.22 3.80
C GLY A 426 -3.35 2.72 3.72
N LYS A 427 -4.04 3.39 4.64
CA LYS A 427 -4.11 4.85 4.71
C LYS A 427 -3.90 5.31 6.14
N ALA A 428 -3.24 6.44 6.31
CA ALA A 428 -2.86 6.94 7.63
C ALA A 428 -2.78 8.48 7.68
N VAL A 429 -3.21 9.07 8.79
CA VAL A 429 -3.18 10.51 9.02
C VAL A 429 -1.99 10.86 9.92
N TYR A 430 -1.15 11.77 9.42
CA TYR A 430 0.02 12.31 10.10
C TYR A 430 -0.15 13.82 10.20
N VAL A 431 -0.36 14.34 11.40
CA VAL A 431 -0.81 15.72 11.62
C VAL A 431 0.27 16.74 11.25
N THR A 432 1.52 16.44 11.60
CA THR A 432 2.64 17.33 11.29
C THR A 432 3.01 17.25 9.82
N ALA A 433 3.13 16.04 9.27
CA ALA A 433 3.49 15.83 7.88
C ALA A 433 2.43 16.37 6.89
N ALA A 434 1.14 16.33 7.24
CA ALA A 434 0.07 16.84 6.38
C ALA A 434 0.11 18.36 6.16
N ARG A 435 0.92 19.10 6.95
CA ARG A 435 1.10 20.55 6.78
C ARG A 435 2.14 20.92 5.71
N PHE A 436 2.94 19.95 5.25
CA PHE A 436 3.91 20.18 4.17
C PHE A 436 3.16 20.37 2.86
N ARG A 437 3.39 21.49 2.19
CA ARG A 437 2.71 21.78 0.93
C ARG A 437 3.31 21.00 -0.24
N HIS A 438 2.51 20.92 -1.28
CA HIS A 438 2.95 20.38 -2.56
C HIS A 438 3.90 21.33 -3.29
N SER A 439 5.00 20.79 -3.81
CA SER A 439 5.72 21.35 -4.96
C SER A 439 5.93 20.25 -5.99
N CYS A 440 5.81 20.58 -7.27
CA CYS A 440 6.25 19.64 -8.28
C CYS A 440 7.77 19.47 -8.20
N GLN A 441 8.55 20.49 -7.87
CA GLN A 441 10.00 20.37 -7.60
C GLN A 441 10.26 20.52 -6.09
N PRO A 442 10.04 19.46 -5.30
CA PRO A 442 10.16 19.54 -3.85
C PRO A 442 11.62 19.68 -3.40
N ASN A 443 11.82 20.17 -2.19
CA ASN A 443 13.10 20.14 -1.47
C ASN A 443 13.13 19.04 -0.39
N CYS A 444 11.97 18.44 -0.08
CA CYS A 444 11.83 17.35 0.87
C CYS A 444 11.25 16.09 0.23
N PHE A 445 11.55 14.93 0.81
CA PHE A 445 11.03 13.63 0.41
C PHE A 445 10.37 12.91 1.58
N ALA A 446 9.14 12.42 1.36
CA ALA A 446 8.38 11.67 2.35
C ALA A 446 8.46 10.17 2.06
N SER A 447 8.84 9.37 3.05
CA SER A 447 8.90 7.90 2.97
C SER A 447 8.66 7.26 4.33
N PHE A 448 8.36 5.97 4.38
CA PHE A 448 8.23 5.26 5.66
C PHE A 448 9.56 4.63 6.06
N VAL A 449 9.82 4.53 7.36
CA VAL A 449 11.02 3.90 7.89
C VAL A 449 11.05 2.42 7.47
N GLY A 450 12.19 1.95 6.97
CA GLY A 450 12.34 0.62 6.39
C GLY A 450 12.14 0.56 4.87
N ASN A 451 11.61 1.61 4.23
CA ASN A 451 11.55 1.68 2.77
C ASN A 451 12.96 1.63 2.14
N PRO A 452 13.08 1.16 0.88
CA PRO A 452 12.00 0.76 -0.03
C PRO A 452 11.43 -0.65 0.19
N LEU A 453 12.16 -1.56 0.83
CA LEU A 453 11.76 -2.98 0.92
C LEU A 453 10.91 -3.31 2.17
N GLY A 454 11.04 -2.53 3.23
CA GLY A 454 10.24 -2.63 4.44
C GLY A 454 8.91 -1.89 4.36
N CYS A 455 8.09 -2.08 5.40
CA CYS A 455 6.82 -1.39 5.58
C CYS A 455 6.65 -1.04 7.06
N SER A 456 6.54 0.24 7.39
CA SER A 456 6.33 0.74 8.74
C SER A 456 5.23 1.80 8.77
N LEU A 457 4.62 1.97 9.93
CA LEU A 457 3.74 3.10 10.23
C LEU A 457 4.52 4.38 10.52
N GLN A 458 5.84 4.34 10.73
CA GLN A 458 6.59 5.57 11.00
C GLN A 458 6.92 6.28 9.69
N LEU A 459 6.33 7.46 9.49
CA LEU A 459 6.63 8.35 8.37
C LEU A 459 7.87 9.19 8.69
N CYS A 460 8.72 9.40 7.70
CA CYS A 460 9.87 10.29 7.76
C CYS A 460 9.84 11.26 6.58
N ILE A 461 10.03 12.56 6.87
CA ILE A 461 10.28 13.57 5.85
C ILE A 461 11.73 14.01 5.96
N ARG A 462 12.46 13.92 4.84
CA ARG A 462 13.89 14.22 4.73
C ARG A 462 14.14 15.39 3.78
N ALA A 463 15.06 16.28 4.13
CA ALA A 463 15.60 17.28 3.22
C ALA A 463 16.50 16.58 2.19
N MET A 464 16.26 16.82 0.90
CA MET A 464 17.05 16.22 -0.18
C MET A 464 18.33 17.01 -0.50
N ARG A 465 18.37 18.28 -0.08
CA ARG A 465 19.47 19.23 -0.24
C ARG A 465 19.52 20.16 0.97
N SER A 466 20.56 20.97 1.07
CA SER A 466 20.58 22.06 2.04
C SER A 466 19.43 23.04 1.77
N VAL A 467 18.76 23.46 2.85
CA VAL A 467 17.62 24.38 2.83
C VAL A 467 17.95 25.60 3.67
N GLN A 468 17.67 26.80 3.16
CA GLN A 468 17.99 28.05 3.85
C GLN A 468 16.91 28.41 4.89
N ALA A 469 17.29 29.19 5.90
CA ALA A 469 16.33 29.74 6.85
C ALA A 469 15.26 30.57 6.12
N GLY A 470 13.99 30.39 6.49
CA GLY A 470 12.82 31.02 5.87
C GLY A 470 12.31 30.33 4.61
N GLU A 471 13.05 29.36 4.04
CA GLU A 471 12.61 28.62 2.85
C GLU A 471 11.44 27.67 3.21
N GLU A 472 10.43 27.60 2.33
CA GLU A 472 9.29 26.70 2.50
C GLU A 472 9.69 25.25 2.23
N LEU A 473 9.32 24.35 3.15
CA LEU A 473 9.54 22.92 3.03
C LEU A 473 8.36 22.29 2.29
N THR A 474 8.68 21.67 1.15
CA THR A 474 7.67 21.13 0.24
C THR A 474 7.96 19.67 -0.11
N ILE A 475 6.90 18.90 -0.27
CA ILE A 475 6.94 17.49 -0.70
C ILE A 475 6.17 17.33 -2.02
N ALA A 476 6.43 16.26 -2.76
CA ALA A 476 5.56 15.87 -3.86
C ALA A 476 4.37 15.06 -3.32
N TYR A 477 3.15 15.38 -3.75
CA TYR A 477 1.95 14.63 -3.35
C TYR A 477 1.80 13.40 -4.25
N HIS A 478 1.15 12.35 -3.74
CA HIS A 478 0.76 11.14 -4.47
C HIS A 478 1.88 10.45 -5.28
N ASN A 479 3.12 10.45 -4.78
CA ASN A 479 4.27 9.89 -5.51
C ASN A 479 4.37 10.41 -6.94
N MET A 480 4.11 11.69 -7.14
CA MET A 480 4.42 12.35 -8.39
C MET A 480 5.93 12.41 -8.62
N THR A 481 6.78 11.49 -8.15
CA THR A 481 8.24 11.44 -8.40
C THR A 481 8.58 11.56 -9.89
N LYS A 482 7.69 11.10 -10.78
CA LYS A 482 7.83 11.27 -12.24
C LYS A 482 7.36 12.64 -12.77
N TYR A 483 7.19 13.64 -11.90
CA TYR A 483 6.58 14.94 -12.21
C TYR A 483 7.25 15.67 -13.37
N LYS A 484 8.59 15.63 -13.47
CA LYS A 484 9.28 16.34 -14.56
C LYS A 484 8.98 15.77 -15.94
N ALA A 485 8.64 14.49 -16.01
CA ALA A 485 8.37 13.79 -17.27
C ALA A 485 6.88 13.81 -17.69
N VAL A 486 6.03 14.50 -16.91
CA VAL A 486 4.59 14.66 -17.13
C VAL A 486 4.30 16.15 -17.30
N SER A 487 3.45 16.55 -18.26
CA SER A 487 3.13 17.97 -18.52
C SER A 487 2.51 18.70 -17.33
N ALA A 488 2.73 20.02 -17.22
CA ALA A 488 2.15 20.82 -16.14
C ALA A 488 0.63 20.78 -16.16
N HIS A 489 0.00 20.76 -17.33
CA HIS A 489 -1.44 20.59 -17.46
C HIS A 489 -1.90 19.29 -16.78
N THR A 490 -1.22 18.17 -17.06
CA THR A 490 -1.57 16.87 -16.46
C THR A 490 -1.34 16.87 -14.95
N ARG A 491 -0.23 17.45 -14.48
CA ARG A 491 0.07 17.59 -13.04
C ARG A 491 -0.99 18.43 -12.33
N ARG A 492 -1.30 19.63 -12.85
CA ARG A 492 -2.31 20.54 -12.28
C ARG A 492 -3.69 19.90 -12.28
N ARG A 493 -4.10 19.27 -13.38
CA ARG A 493 -5.37 18.52 -13.44
C ARG A 493 -5.44 17.48 -12.33
N SER A 494 -4.39 16.67 -12.15
CA SER A 494 -4.38 15.64 -11.10
C SER A 494 -4.47 16.23 -9.69
N LEU A 495 -3.82 17.38 -9.42
CA LEU A 495 -3.88 18.06 -8.13
C LEU A 495 -5.23 18.73 -7.87
N VAL A 496 -5.87 19.30 -8.90
CA VAL A 496 -7.24 19.82 -8.76
C VAL A 496 -8.21 18.67 -8.48
N GLU A 497 -8.10 17.57 -9.22
CA GLU A 497 -8.96 16.40 -9.03
C GLU A 497 -8.82 15.75 -7.64
N ARG A 498 -7.60 15.67 -7.10
CA ARG A 498 -7.33 14.96 -5.84
C ARG A 498 -7.30 15.87 -4.62
N CYS A 499 -6.79 17.07 -4.77
CA CYS A 499 -6.49 17.99 -3.68
C CYS A 499 -7.24 19.33 -3.79
N GLY A 500 -7.88 19.62 -4.94
CA GLY A 500 -8.71 20.79 -5.13
C GLY A 500 -7.99 22.12 -5.29
N PHE A 501 -6.71 22.12 -5.67
CA PHE A 501 -5.94 23.35 -5.90
C PHE A 501 -5.09 23.28 -7.19
N LEU A 502 -4.77 24.45 -7.74
CA LEU A 502 -3.87 24.61 -8.87
C LEU A 502 -2.44 24.86 -8.38
N CYS A 503 -1.49 24.07 -8.89
CA CYS A 503 -0.07 24.23 -8.53
C CYS A 503 0.61 25.34 -9.36
N GLU A 504 1.23 26.29 -8.67
CA GLU A 504 1.95 27.43 -9.24
C GLU A 504 3.47 27.40 -8.96
N CYS A 505 4.02 26.24 -8.58
CA CYS A 505 5.46 26.11 -8.37
C CYS A 505 6.25 26.43 -9.67
N ILE A 506 7.55 26.70 -9.51
CA ILE A 506 8.48 27.02 -10.61
C ILE A 506 8.35 26.02 -11.75
N ALA A 507 8.41 24.71 -11.44
CA ALA A 507 8.28 23.65 -12.44
C ALA A 507 6.96 23.69 -13.24
N CYS A 508 5.85 24.19 -12.67
CA CYS A 508 4.58 24.35 -13.38
C CYS A 508 4.44 25.69 -14.13
N ARG A 509 5.18 26.72 -13.72
CA ARG A 509 5.20 28.03 -14.42
C ARG A 509 6.11 27.99 -15.64
N ASP A 510 7.23 27.28 -15.53
CA ASP A 510 8.24 27.17 -16.59
C ASP A 510 7.91 26.05 -17.60
N ASP A 511 6.88 25.26 -17.32
CA ASP A 511 6.36 24.25 -18.24
C ASP A 511 5.51 24.93 -19.33
N LYS A 512 6.09 25.12 -20.51
CA LYS A 512 5.33 25.47 -21.71
C LYS A 512 4.86 24.17 -22.36
N ASP A 513 3.61 23.79 -22.08
CA ASP A 513 2.99 22.64 -22.72
C ASP A 513 2.78 22.93 -24.22
N GLU A 514 3.70 22.43 -25.05
CA GLU A 514 3.62 22.29 -26.51
C GLU A 514 2.30 21.64 -26.97
N SER A 515 1.45 22.31 -27.76
CA SER A 515 0.27 21.66 -28.35
C SER A 515 0.70 20.58 -29.35
N VAL A 516 0.40 19.31 -29.03
CA VAL A 516 0.70 18.17 -29.91
C VAL A 516 -0.29 18.16 -31.10
N THR A 517 0.24 18.22 -32.33
CA THR A 517 -0.58 18.13 -33.55
C THR A 517 -1.28 16.78 -33.67
N SER A 518 -2.40 16.70 -34.40
CA SER A 518 -3.12 15.44 -34.63
C SER A 518 -2.24 14.36 -35.24
N GLU A 519 -1.31 14.73 -36.11
CA GLU A 519 -0.31 13.83 -36.71
C GLU A 519 0.66 13.27 -35.67
N LYS A 520 1.24 14.13 -34.82
CA LYS A 520 2.12 13.67 -33.71
C LYS A 520 1.38 12.78 -32.71
N LYS A 521 0.07 13.02 -32.48
CA LYS A 521 -0.77 12.12 -31.67
C LYS A 521 -0.89 10.73 -32.30
N ALA A 522 -1.06 10.64 -33.62
CA ALA A 522 -1.13 9.35 -34.32
C ALA A 522 0.17 8.55 -34.17
N TYR A 523 1.33 9.18 -34.37
CA TYR A 523 2.63 8.55 -34.14
C TYR A 523 2.82 8.11 -32.69
N TYR A 524 2.38 8.92 -31.73
CA TYR A 524 2.42 8.54 -30.31
C TYR A 524 1.59 7.29 -30.02
N ILE A 525 0.36 7.21 -30.54
CA ILE A 525 -0.51 6.03 -30.39
C ILE A 525 0.17 4.81 -30.99
N GLN A 526 0.69 4.91 -32.22
CA GLN A 526 1.38 3.82 -32.89
C GLN A 526 2.62 3.34 -32.12
N ALA A 527 3.47 4.27 -31.66
CA ALA A 527 4.65 3.94 -30.87
C ALA A 527 4.25 3.27 -29.53
N SER A 528 3.19 3.75 -28.88
CA SER A 528 2.66 3.19 -27.64
C SER A 528 2.12 1.77 -27.86
N ASP A 529 1.37 1.53 -28.94
CA ASP A 529 0.83 0.20 -29.27
C ASP A 529 1.94 -0.81 -29.52
N LEU A 530 2.99 -0.41 -30.25
CA LEU A 530 4.18 -1.23 -30.45
C LEU A 530 4.89 -1.53 -29.13
N TYR A 531 5.04 -0.52 -28.25
CA TYR A 531 5.62 -0.73 -26.93
C TYR A 531 4.81 -1.76 -26.10
N GLN A 532 3.48 -1.63 -26.07
CA GLN A 532 2.61 -2.57 -25.36
C GLN A 532 2.68 -3.98 -25.95
N LYS A 533 2.74 -4.10 -27.28
CA LYS A 533 2.94 -5.36 -27.99
C LYS A 533 4.29 -5.98 -27.63
N GLY A 534 5.37 -5.21 -27.64
CA GLY A 534 6.70 -5.66 -27.22
C GLY A 534 6.71 -6.18 -25.78
N CYS A 535 6.10 -5.46 -24.84
CA CYS A 535 5.98 -5.91 -23.45
C CYS A 535 5.17 -7.20 -23.31
N ARG A 536 4.14 -7.41 -24.15
CA ARG A 536 3.37 -8.66 -24.19
C ARG A 536 4.23 -9.82 -24.69
N LEU A 537 4.97 -9.63 -25.78
CA LEU A 537 5.87 -10.63 -26.35
C LEU A 537 6.95 -11.09 -25.36
N ILE A 538 7.48 -10.18 -24.53
CA ILE A 538 8.40 -10.55 -23.43
C ILE A 538 7.73 -11.50 -22.44
N ARG A 539 6.47 -11.24 -22.06
CA ARG A 539 5.73 -12.14 -21.15
C ARG A 539 5.43 -13.50 -21.78
N GLU A 540 5.25 -13.54 -23.09
CA GLU A 540 4.99 -14.76 -23.87
C GLU A 540 6.28 -15.53 -24.22
N GLY A 541 7.46 -15.03 -23.85
CA GLY A 541 8.75 -15.68 -24.10
C GLY A 541 9.33 -15.45 -25.50
N GLN A 542 8.72 -14.60 -26.32
CA GLN A 542 9.14 -14.29 -27.69
C GLN A 542 10.11 -13.10 -27.72
N PHE A 543 11.30 -13.28 -27.16
CA PHE A 543 12.23 -12.17 -26.88
C PHE A 543 12.83 -11.51 -28.13
N GLU A 544 13.22 -12.27 -29.14
CA GLU A 544 13.78 -11.71 -30.39
C GLU A 544 12.76 -10.84 -31.13
N THR A 545 11.52 -11.34 -31.24
CA THR A 545 10.41 -10.59 -31.83
C THR A 545 10.10 -9.35 -30.98
N ALA A 546 10.16 -9.46 -29.65
CA ALA A 546 9.97 -8.31 -28.76
C ALA A 546 11.02 -7.22 -29.01
N VAL A 547 12.30 -7.57 -29.17
CA VAL A 547 13.38 -6.62 -29.49
C VAL A 547 13.08 -5.88 -30.79
N ASN A 548 12.67 -6.59 -31.84
CA ASN A 548 12.35 -5.97 -33.13
C ASN A 548 11.18 -4.98 -33.00
N VAL A 549 10.09 -5.39 -32.33
CA VAL A 549 8.90 -4.55 -32.14
C VAL A 549 9.20 -3.33 -31.26
N LEU A 550 10.00 -3.49 -30.19
CA LEU A 550 10.41 -2.40 -29.32
C LEU A 550 11.35 -1.42 -30.04
N SER A 551 12.23 -1.93 -30.90
CA SER A 551 13.12 -1.08 -31.72
C SER A 551 12.33 -0.25 -32.73
N GLN A 552 11.25 -0.79 -33.30
CA GLN A 552 10.33 -0.01 -34.14
C GLN A 552 9.62 1.09 -33.34
N SER A 553 9.16 0.78 -32.13
CA SER A 553 8.58 1.79 -31.21
C SER A 553 9.58 2.91 -30.90
N TYR A 554 10.84 2.55 -30.63
CA TYR A 554 11.93 3.50 -30.41
C TYR A 554 12.18 4.38 -31.65
N ALA A 555 12.32 3.77 -32.83
CA ALA A 555 12.59 4.50 -34.08
C ALA A 555 11.49 5.53 -34.39
N LEU A 556 10.21 5.12 -34.32
CA LEU A 556 9.08 6.03 -34.52
C LEU A 556 9.08 7.18 -33.51
N THR A 557 9.42 6.89 -32.26
CA THR A 557 9.51 7.92 -31.21
C THR A 557 10.65 8.89 -31.51
N MET A 558 11.81 8.40 -31.90
CA MET A 558 12.96 9.26 -32.19
C MET A 558 12.80 10.07 -33.46
N GLU A 559 12.15 9.53 -34.49
CA GLU A 559 11.98 10.18 -35.79
C GLU A 559 10.87 11.23 -35.80
N HIS A 560 9.70 10.91 -35.22
CA HIS A 560 8.51 11.75 -35.34
C HIS A 560 8.18 12.53 -34.07
N LEU A 561 8.74 12.12 -32.93
CA LEU A 561 8.50 12.76 -31.65
C LEU A 561 9.73 13.60 -31.23
N CYS A 562 10.98 13.12 -31.27
CA CYS A 562 12.18 13.86 -30.81
C CYS A 562 12.93 14.68 -31.90
N PRO A 563 13.52 15.88 -31.61
CA PRO A 563 13.46 16.70 -30.41
C PRO A 563 12.58 17.96 -30.63
N PRO A 564 12.45 18.89 -29.65
CA PRO A 564 11.21 19.43 -29.10
C PRO A 564 10.30 20.15 -30.13
N PRO A 565 9.00 20.29 -29.84
CA PRO A 565 8.58 20.80 -28.54
C PRO A 565 7.91 19.74 -27.63
N ARG A 566 8.59 19.44 -26.51
CA ARG A 566 8.23 18.52 -25.40
C ARG A 566 7.28 17.33 -25.73
N PRO A 567 7.72 16.35 -26.53
CA PRO A 567 7.03 15.07 -26.68
C PRO A 567 7.24 14.19 -25.42
N PRO A 568 6.56 13.03 -25.30
CA PRO A 568 6.43 12.28 -24.06
C PRO A 568 7.77 11.70 -23.60
N GLN A 569 8.43 12.47 -22.74
CA GLN A 569 9.74 12.23 -22.18
C GLN A 569 9.87 10.84 -21.53
N THR A 570 8.78 10.26 -21.03
CA THR A 570 8.81 8.92 -20.42
C THR A 570 8.88 7.75 -21.40
N MET A 571 8.53 7.92 -22.68
CA MET A 571 8.45 6.81 -23.64
C MET A 571 9.81 6.20 -23.92
N VAL A 572 10.81 7.03 -24.22
CA VAL A 572 12.15 6.55 -24.60
C VAL A 572 12.82 5.78 -23.45
N PRO A 573 12.85 6.28 -22.20
CA PRO A 573 13.35 5.51 -21.05
C PRO A 573 12.59 4.20 -20.81
N LYS A 574 11.26 4.18 -21.03
CA LYS A 574 10.44 2.95 -20.91
C LYS A 574 10.82 1.91 -21.96
N VAL A 575 11.01 2.32 -23.21
CA VAL A 575 11.40 1.41 -24.29
C VAL A 575 12.79 0.85 -24.03
N HIS A 576 13.75 1.67 -23.57
CA HIS A 576 15.06 1.17 -23.16
C HIS A 576 15.00 0.17 -22.00
N MET A 577 14.18 0.40 -20.97
CA MET A 577 13.97 -0.59 -19.91
C MET A 577 13.40 -1.91 -20.46
N ALA A 578 12.41 -1.84 -21.36
CA ALA A 578 11.83 -3.02 -21.98
C ALA A 578 12.83 -3.78 -22.86
N LEU A 579 13.67 -3.08 -23.63
CA LEU A 579 14.76 -3.67 -24.41
C LEU A 579 15.81 -4.31 -23.50
N ALA A 580 16.22 -3.65 -22.42
CA ALA A 580 17.14 -4.21 -21.44
C ALA A 580 16.62 -5.53 -20.85
N LYS A 581 15.32 -5.60 -20.53
CA LYS A 581 14.66 -6.83 -20.11
C LYS A 581 14.69 -7.92 -21.18
N ALA A 582 14.37 -7.58 -22.43
CA ALA A 582 14.39 -8.55 -23.52
C ALA A 582 15.79 -9.11 -23.76
N PHE A 583 16.83 -8.27 -23.77
CA PHE A 583 18.22 -8.72 -23.91
C PHE A 583 18.74 -9.51 -22.71
N ASN A 584 18.33 -9.16 -21.49
CA ASN A 584 18.59 -9.98 -20.31
C ASN A 584 18.00 -11.40 -20.47
N ARG A 585 16.79 -11.53 -21.03
CA ARG A 585 16.19 -12.84 -21.34
C ARG A 585 16.87 -13.59 -22.48
N LEU A 586 17.47 -12.87 -23.43
CA LEU A 586 18.31 -13.43 -24.50
C LEU A 586 19.74 -13.74 -24.03
N ARG A 587 20.09 -13.46 -22.77
CA ARG A 587 21.44 -13.62 -22.20
C ARG A 587 22.51 -12.75 -22.89
N ASP A 588 22.10 -11.64 -23.48
CA ASP A 588 23.00 -10.61 -24.04
C ASP A 588 23.17 -9.49 -23.00
N ASP A 589 23.99 -9.75 -21.98
CA ASP A 589 24.25 -8.81 -20.89
C ASP A 589 24.89 -7.51 -21.40
N GLY A 590 25.66 -7.57 -22.50
CA GLY A 590 26.27 -6.39 -23.12
C GLY A 590 25.22 -5.38 -23.60
N LYS A 591 24.25 -5.83 -24.41
CA LYS A 591 23.14 -4.98 -24.86
C LYS A 591 22.18 -4.61 -23.74
N CYS A 592 22.00 -5.51 -22.77
CA CYS A 592 21.21 -5.21 -21.58
C CYS A 592 21.77 -3.97 -20.86
N VAL A 593 23.07 -3.98 -20.55
CA VAL A 593 23.78 -2.85 -19.92
C VAL A 593 23.74 -1.61 -20.82
N GLU A 594 23.95 -1.75 -22.13
CA GLU A 594 23.87 -0.61 -23.06
C GLU A 594 22.53 0.14 -22.96
N HIS A 595 21.42 -0.60 -22.92
CA HIS A 595 20.10 0.01 -22.78
C HIS A 595 19.82 0.56 -21.38
N LEU A 596 20.36 -0.06 -20.32
CA LEU A 596 20.27 0.49 -18.96
C LEU A 596 21.04 1.82 -18.84
N VAL A 597 22.23 1.92 -19.43
CA VAL A 597 23.02 3.16 -19.46
C VAL A 597 22.28 4.27 -20.22
N LYS A 598 21.79 3.97 -21.44
CA LYS A 598 21.00 4.94 -22.23
C LYS A 598 19.76 5.43 -21.49
N LYS A 599 19.09 4.54 -20.74
CA LYS A 599 17.97 4.93 -19.87
C LYS A 599 18.41 5.92 -18.80
N VAL A 600 19.50 5.64 -18.08
CA VAL A 600 20.04 6.51 -17.02
C VAL A 600 20.46 7.88 -17.56
N GLU A 601 21.08 7.95 -18.74
CA GLU A 601 21.44 9.20 -19.41
C GLU A 601 20.22 10.07 -19.74
N LEU A 602 19.14 9.44 -20.25
CA LEU A 602 17.89 10.13 -20.50
C LEU A 602 17.24 10.58 -19.19
N ASP A 603 17.12 9.70 -18.20
CA ASP A 603 16.53 10.04 -16.90
C ASP A 603 17.31 11.16 -16.19
N ASN A 604 18.63 11.24 -16.33
CA ASN A 604 19.44 12.38 -15.87
C ASN A 604 19.01 13.70 -16.54
N THR A 605 18.71 13.66 -17.85
CA THR A 605 18.24 14.83 -18.59
C THR A 605 16.84 15.26 -18.15
N LEU A 606 15.98 14.29 -17.80
CA LEU A 606 14.59 14.53 -17.39
C LEU A 606 14.48 14.98 -15.93
N TYR A 607 15.13 14.27 -15.02
CA TYR A 607 14.95 14.41 -13.59
C TYR A 607 16.07 15.22 -12.92
N GLY A 608 17.24 15.31 -13.55
CA GLY A 608 18.49 15.70 -12.92
C GLY A 608 19.22 14.48 -12.34
N THR A 609 20.42 14.71 -11.79
CA THR A 609 21.30 13.66 -11.28
C THR A 609 20.78 12.97 -10.02
N ASP A 610 20.09 13.71 -9.15
CA ASP A 610 19.78 13.29 -7.77
C ASP A 610 18.29 12.99 -7.62
N HIS A 611 17.84 11.90 -8.26
CA HIS A 611 16.44 11.50 -8.27
C HIS A 611 16.22 10.04 -7.86
N VAL A 612 15.20 9.79 -7.03
CA VAL A 612 14.95 8.46 -6.42
C VAL A 612 14.71 7.35 -7.44
N GLU A 613 14.06 7.65 -8.56
CA GLU A 613 13.73 6.65 -9.61
C GLU A 613 14.99 6.02 -10.23
N MET A 614 16.12 6.71 -10.17
CA MET A 614 17.40 6.22 -10.71
C MET A 614 18.07 5.20 -9.80
N ALA A 615 17.69 5.11 -8.52
CA ALA A 615 18.29 4.18 -7.58
C ALA A 615 18.18 2.74 -8.10
N ASP A 616 17.00 2.35 -8.58
CA ASP A 616 16.77 1.01 -9.12
C ASP A 616 17.58 0.73 -10.39
N ASP A 617 17.84 1.74 -11.22
CA ASP A 617 18.65 1.56 -12.44
C ASP A 617 20.12 1.36 -12.09
N PHE A 618 20.64 2.12 -11.13
CA PHE A 618 22.00 1.93 -10.62
C PHE A 618 22.17 0.58 -9.91
N ILE A 619 21.14 0.07 -9.22
CA ILE A 619 21.14 -1.30 -8.66
C ILE A 619 21.27 -2.34 -9.78
N ARG A 620 20.52 -2.18 -10.88
CA ARG A 620 20.61 -3.09 -12.04
C ARG A 620 21.98 -3.00 -12.71
N LEU A 621 22.52 -1.80 -12.92
CA LEU A 621 23.86 -1.60 -13.47
C LEU A 621 24.94 -2.19 -12.57
N ALA A 622 24.86 -1.98 -11.25
CA ALA A 622 25.77 -2.59 -10.28
C ALA A 622 25.80 -4.12 -10.39
N PHE A 623 24.67 -4.73 -10.77
CA PHE A 623 24.60 -6.16 -10.96
C PHE A 623 25.09 -6.63 -12.34
N PHE A 624 24.72 -5.98 -13.44
CA PHE A 624 25.00 -6.48 -14.80
C PHE A 624 26.30 -5.96 -15.43
N GLU A 625 26.91 -4.90 -14.91
CA GLU A 625 28.14 -4.33 -15.46
C GLU A 625 29.31 -5.34 -15.50
N SER A 626 30.08 -5.27 -16.59
CA SER A 626 31.10 -6.27 -16.92
C SER A 626 32.36 -6.13 -16.05
N THR A 627 32.76 -4.90 -15.77
CA THR A 627 33.98 -4.59 -14.99
C THR A 627 33.64 -4.30 -13.53
N GLU A 628 34.53 -4.72 -12.63
CA GLU A 628 34.40 -4.44 -11.19
C GLU A 628 34.33 -2.93 -10.91
N GLU A 629 35.10 -2.12 -11.64
CA GLU A 629 35.11 -0.67 -11.48
C GLU A 629 33.75 -0.03 -11.80
N LYS A 630 33.13 -0.42 -12.92
CA LYS A 630 31.79 0.08 -13.27
C LYS A 630 30.71 -0.41 -12.31
N ARG A 631 30.82 -1.66 -11.83
CA ARG A 631 29.93 -2.20 -10.79
C ARG A 631 30.03 -1.38 -9.51
N ARG A 632 31.25 -1.12 -9.04
CA ARG A 632 31.52 -0.33 -7.84
C ARG A 632 30.92 1.06 -7.94
N LYS A 633 31.20 1.78 -9.05
CA LYS A 633 30.66 3.12 -9.28
C LYS A 633 29.13 3.14 -9.28
N SER A 634 28.50 2.14 -9.89
CA SER A 634 27.04 2.02 -9.91
C SER A 634 26.47 1.66 -8.54
N ALA A 635 27.13 0.76 -7.79
CA ALA A 635 26.74 0.37 -6.44
C ALA A 635 26.83 1.55 -5.46
N GLU A 636 27.95 2.27 -5.46
CA GLU A 636 28.15 3.48 -4.65
C GLU A 636 27.06 4.51 -4.95
N ARG A 637 26.74 4.74 -6.23
CA ARG A 637 25.70 5.69 -6.62
C ARG A 637 24.30 5.25 -6.19
N ALA A 638 23.98 3.95 -6.30
CA ALA A 638 22.72 3.41 -5.82
C ALA A 638 22.59 3.62 -4.30
N VAL A 639 23.63 3.30 -3.53
CA VAL A 639 23.66 3.45 -2.07
C VAL A 639 23.56 4.91 -1.66
N GLU A 640 24.25 5.82 -2.34
CA GLU A 640 24.16 7.26 -2.10
C GLU A 640 22.72 7.77 -2.27
N LEU A 641 22.06 7.41 -3.37
CA LEU A 641 20.67 7.78 -3.63
C LEU A 641 19.74 7.19 -2.57
N LEU A 642 19.88 5.89 -2.25
CA LEU A 642 19.06 5.26 -1.23
C LEU A 642 19.20 5.94 0.14
N ARG A 643 20.42 6.25 0.59
CA ARG A 643 20.67 6.95 1.87
C ARG A 643 20.22 8.41 1.87
N ARG A 644 20.20 9.07 0.71
CA ARG A 644 19.68 10.44 0.59
C ARG A 644 18.16 10.46 0.80
N PHE A 645 17.44 9.57 0.12
CA PHE A 645 15.98 9.58 0.08
C PHE A 645 15.32 8.80 1.23
N TYR A 646 15.88 7.68 1.68
CA TYR A 646 15.27 6.82 2.70
C TYR A 646 15.93 6.99 4.07
N ALA A 647 15.12 6.82 5.11
CA ALA A 647 15.59 6.89 6.49
C ALA A 647 16.43 5.68 6.88
N GLN A 648 17.48 5.92 7.66
CA GLN A 648 18.32 4.87 8.23
C GLN A 648 17.47 3.86 8.98
N SER A 649 17.59 2.60 8.58
CA SER A 649 16.83 1.47 9.12
C SER A 649 17.58 0.18 8.83
N ARG A 650 17.25 -0.87 9.58
CA ARG A 650 17.88 -2.17 9.42
C ARG A 650 17.63 -2.74 8.02
N GLU A 651 16.42 -2.58 7.49
CA GLU A 651 16.03 -3.04 6.17
C GLU A 651 16.84 -2.32 5.07
N LEU A 652 17.06 -1.01 5.22
CA LEU A 652 17.91 -0.22 4.32
C LEU A 652 19.38 -0.67 4.40
N ASP A 653 19.88 -1.01 5.59
CA ASP A 653 21.24 -1.51 5.79
C ASP A 653 21.45 -2.91 5.21
N GLU A 654 20.46 -3.79 5.31
CA GLU A 654 20.48 -5.10 4.65
C GLU A 654 20.47 -4.95 3.13
N GLN A 655 19.65 -4.05 2.58
CA GLN A 655 19.63 -3.78 1.14
C GLN A 655 20.96 -3.18 0.65
N THR A 656 21.52 -2.22 1.39
CA THR A 656 22.80 -1.58 1.06
C THR A 656 23.93 -2.58 1.05
N ARG A 657 24.03 -3.44 2.08
CA ARG A 657 25.01 -4.54 2.14
C ARG A 657 24.86 -5.51 0.98
N ARG A 658 23.63 -5.82 0.58
CA ARG A 658 23.36 -6.66 -0.59
C ARG A 658 23.87 -6.01 -1.88
N ILE A 659 23.64 -4.72 -2.09
CA ILE A 659 24.13 -3.99 -3.28
C ILE A 659 25.66 -3.96 -3.29
N GLU A 660 26.30 -3.67 -2.16
CA GLU A 660 27.76 -3.66 -2.02
C GLU A 660 28.38 -5.04 -2.32
N SER A 661 27.67 -6.12 -1.97
CA SER A 661 28.12 -7.49 -2.29
C SER A 661 28.24 -7.77 -3.80
N PHE A 662 27.52 -7.04 -4.66
CA PHE A 662 27.62 -7.21 -6.11
C PHE A 662 29.01 -6.83 -6.67
N VAL A 663 29.76 -6.00 -5.94
CA VAL A 663 31.08 -5.55 -6.35
C VAL A 663 32.11 -6.67 -6.22
N THR A 664 32.14 -7.34 -5.07
CA THR A 664 33.18 -8.31 -4.68
C THR A 664 33.00 -9.69 -5.31
N ARG A 665 31.81 -10.01 -5.81
CA ARG A 665 31.47 -11.31 -6.38
C ARG A 665 31.69 -11.32 -7.90
N SER A 666 32.55 -12.21 -8.37
CA SER A 666 33.08 -12.18 -9.74
C SER A 666 32.19 -12.87 -10.78
N SER A 667 31.34 -13.84 -10.41
CA SER A 667 30.37 -14.45 -11.33
C SER A 667 28.93 -13.99 -11.07
N PRO A 668 28.05 -13.92 -12.09
CA PRO A 668 26.61 -13.70 -11.88
C PRO A 668 25.99 -14.72 -10.91
N CYS A 669 26.47 -15.97 -10.95
CA CYS A 669 26.09 -17.04 -10.02
C CYS A 669 26.51 -16.77 -8.56
N GLN A 670 27.69 -16.16 -8.34
CA GLN A 670 28.12 -15.75 -6.99
C GLN A 670 27.37 -14.51 -6.50
N ARG A 671 27.03 -13.59 -7.41
CA ARG A 671 26.19 -12.40 -7.14
C ARG A 671 24.73 -12.77 -6.83
N ALA A 672 24.29 -13.93 -7.30
CA ALA A 672 22.97 -14.50 -7.15
C ALA A 672 22.74 -15.25 -5.81
N LEU A 673 23.82 -15.76 -5.20
CA LEU A 673 23.84 -16.23 -3.80
C LEU A 673 23.98 -15.05 -2.83
#